data_AF-A0A1E7HNT6-F1
#
_entry.id   AF-A0A1E7HNT6-F1
#
_cell.length_a   1.000
_cell.length_b   1.000
_cell.length_c   1.000
_cell.angle_alpha   90.00
_cell.angle_beta   90.00
_cell.angle_gamma   90.00
#
_symmetry.space_group_name_H-M   'P 1'
#
loop_
_entity.id
_entity.type
_entity.pdbx_description
1 polymer ?
#
loop_
_entity_poly.entity_id
_entity_poly.type
_entity_poly.pdbx_seq_one_letter_code
_entity_poly.pdbx_strand_id
1 'polypeptide(L)'
;MEPGFPTTQLADALRKQNQDGLATQLTTCGYQEANKSAANLLLLQDHGLNENQLTELTQTALASAAPDQALNALERLVSGLSTKQLADLLAKSTCFDVLLTVFGASQFLATILFRHNSLLDKLFLNDGYRQAKDHANMLAELQQRIPQGASFEDLQRGLRHFKQQEILRIATRDLTGLADLTATTAELSDLASATLQCSYQICDQLLRERFGAPLLGPDSDQAGSEAEFTVLAMGKLGGCELNFSSDIDLIYCYSCERGETTGIVDGDRVRNQISLHQYFVKLGEKINQAMHQVTADGFVFRVDLRLRPEGRSGEIAGSLRSTEAYYEHWGQSWERSAMLKARPVAGSLDFGWRLLQKLEPFIYRRYLDYTMIDDLKVMKQKIDNNLTREREGELNLKLGRGGIREIEFFIQALQIIHAGKNPALREKNSLRALALLQNNGLIDAETTVILSEAYTFLRTVEHRIQVVQERQTHNLPTDELEFERLSRRCGFIDGAKFRQILESYRQEVAAIYHDLFYASEVEAEAVPAEVAYLFDPATEPAELQELLKAKGFDDPAGACETLISLRDGPPRHPLSPQARRHFNRLAPLLLCEVIALPEPDMAFRNLERFLGALRARATFFALLAENRPLIKLLVSLFGTSQFLSRILIQHPGTLDFLVADQDSDLEKARDRLEFDLTKHLERANDYEEKLDALRRFHKEELLRVALGDLRGDLSVQQSPCQLSLLAEICLQQATDMAREELLSRYGLPTCQDANGNEHEAAFAIVALGKLGGRELNYHSDLDIIFIYEDKGQTQAVAGSDPTLFKIRSNQEYFSRLAQRIISVLSLFTSEGTVYQVDTRLRPSGQQGPLVSSLPAFRGYHQKSAQLWERQALIKARVVVGPATFAQSIEELQREIVFGQPLPENSRQEIYHLRQRMERELAREDRSHYNIKTGRGGL
;
A
#
# COMPACT_ATOMS: atom_id res chain seq x y z
N MET A 1 -20.44 28.44 -45.47
CA MET A 1 -20.62 29.69 -46.23
C MET A 1 -21.84 30.38 -45.67
N GLU A 2 -21.64 31.33 -44.77
CA GLU A 2 -22.73 32.22 -44.34
C GLU A 2 -23.10 33.16 -45.50
N PRO A 3 -24.39 33.44 -45.71
CA PRO A 3 -24.82 34.48 -46.64
C PRO A 3 -24.57 35.85 -46.00
N GLY A 4 -23.68 36.67 -46.57
CA GLY A 4 -23.64 38.11 -46.25
C GLY A 4 -22.29 38.77 -45.92
N PHE A 5 -21.13 38.13 -46.13
CA PHE A 5 -19.85 38.85 -45.96
C PHE A 5 -19.71 39.96 -47.03
N PRO A 6 -19.45 41.23 -46.67
CA PRO A 6 -19.49 42.37 -47.58
C PRO A 6 -18.23 42.51 -48.45
N THR A 7 -17.84 41.46 -49.17
CA THR A 7 -16.60 41.39 -49.96
C THR A 7 -16.43 42.57 -50.92
N THR A 8 -17.48 42.90 -51.70
CA THR A 8 -17.42 43.98 -52.69
C THR A 8 -17.31 45.36 -52.02
N GLN A 9 -18.01 45.57 -50.91
CA GLN A 9 -18.02 46.85 -50.19
C GLN A 9 -16.70 47.10 -49.46
N LEU A 10 -16.09 46.05 -48.90
CA LEU A 10 -14.75 46.10 -48.30
C LEU A 10 -13.68 46.40 -49.36
N ALA A 11 -13.69 45.69 -50.50
CA ALA A 11 -12.75 45.93 -51.59
C ALA A 11 -12.87 47.36 -52.17
N ASP A 12 -14.09 47.89 -52.33
CA ASP A 12 -14.30 49.26 -52.80
C ASP A 12 -13.86 50.31 -51.77
N ALA A 13 -14.03 50.05 -50.47
CA ALA A 13 -13.55 50.94 -49.42
C ALA A 13 -12.02 50.94 -49.32
N LEU A 14 -11.36 49.78 -49.51
CA LEU A 14 -9.90 49.65 -49.61
C LEU A 14 -9.33 50.41 -50.82
N ARG A 15 -9.95 50.28 -52.00
CA ARG A 15 -9.54 51.04 -53.22
C ARG A 15 -9.60 52.56 -53.03
N LYS A 16 -10.60 53.02 -52.26
CA LYS A 16 -10.81 54.45 -51.97
C LYS A 16 -10.01 54.94 -50.76
N GLN A 17 -9.26 54.06 -50.10
CA GLN A 17 -8.60 54.33 -48.81
C GLN A 17 -9.53 54.98 -47.78
N ASN A 18 -10.81 54.58 -47.79
CA ASN A 18 -11.85 55.17 -46.95
C ASN A 18 -11.93 54.44 -45.61
N GLN A 19 -11.19 54.92 -44.61
CA GLN A 19 -11.13 54.31 -43.28
C GLN A 19 -12.51 54.24 -42.58
N ASP A 20 -13.32 55.30 -42.64
CA ASP A 20 -14.65 55.31 -42.01
C ASP A 20 -15.60 54.31 -42.68
N GLY A 21 -15.49 54.18 -44.00
CA GLY A 21 -16.21 53.17 -44.78
C GLY A 21 -15.80 51.74 -44.38
N LEU A 22 -14.50 51.49 -44.21
CA LEU A 22 -13.98 50.20 -43.74
C LEU A 22 -14.46 49.89 -42.33
N ALA A 23 -14.34 50.83 -41.39
CA ALA A 23 -14.77 50.64 -40.02
C ALA A 23 -16.27 50.28 -39.94
N THR A 24 -17.11 50.95 -40.73
CA THR A 24 -18.55 50.64 -40.79
C THR A 24 -18.81 49.19 -41.22
N GLN A 25 -18.11 48.71 -42.27
CA GLN A 25 -18.25 47.33 -42.74
C GLN A 25 -17.71 46.33 -41.72
N LEU A 26 -16.57 46.62 -41.08
CA LEU A 26 -15.97 45.77 -40.06
C LEU A 26 -16.88 45.63 -38.82
N THR A 27 -17.53 46.71 -38.36
CA THR A 27 -18.52 46.64 -37.28
C THR A 27 -19.68 45.71 -37.64
N THR A 28 -20.20 45.78 -38.87
CA THR A 28 -21.27 44.87 -39.31
C THR A 28 -20.83 43.41 -39.41
N CYS A 29 -19.53 43.17 -39.56
CA CYS A 29 -18.93 41.83 -39.61
C CYS A 29 -18.58 41.27 -38.21
N GLY A 30 -18.75 42.04 -37.14
CA GLY A 30 -18.47 41.60 -35.76
C GLY A 30 -17.09 41.98 -35.20
N TYR A 31 -16.36 42.90 -35.86
CA TYR A 31 -15.15 43.49 -35.28
C TYR A 31 -15.49 44.48 -34.16
N GLN A 32 -14.85 44.31 -33.01
CA GLN A 32 -15.12 45.09 -31.80
C GLN A 32 -14.34 46.41 -31.81
N GLU A 33 -13.14 46.42 -32.41
CA GLU A 33 -12.27 47.59 -32.54
C GLU A 33 -12.15 48.02 -34.02
N ALA A 34 -13.28 48.07 -34.72
CA ALA A 34 -13.37 48.27 -36.16
C ALA A 34 -12.54 49.46 -36.71
N ASN A 35 -12.46 50.59 -35.98
CA ASN A 35 -11.64 51.74 -36.39
C ASN A 35 -10.14 51.43 -36.41
N LYS A 36 -9.64 50.67 -35.42
CA LYS A 36 -8.23 50.26 -35.36
C LYS A 36 -7.96 49.19 -36.41
N SER A 37 -8.87 48.23 -36.57
CA SER A 37 -8.79 47.19 -37.59
C SER A 37 -8.77 47.79 -39.01
N ALA A 38 -9.59 48.82 -39.28
CA ALA A 38 -9.56 49.56 -40.53
C ALA A 38 -8.21 50.25 -40.77
N ALA A 39 -7.62 50.88 -39.75
CA ALA A 39 -6.30 51.48 -39.84
C ALA A 39 -5.22 50.43 -40.16
N ASN A 40 -5.26 49.27 -39.49
CA ASN A 40 -4.31 48.17 -39.73
C ASN A 40 -4.41 47.63 -41.16
N LEU A 41 -5.61 47.54 -41.74
CA LEU A 41 -5.79 47.11 -43.13
C LEU A 41 -5.18 48.09 -44.14
N LEU A 42 -5.30 49.40 -43.89
CA LEU A 42 -4.66 50.42 -44.74
C LEU A 42 -3.13 50.38 -44.61
N LEU A 43 -2.59 50.20 -43.39
CA LEU A 43 -1.15 50.02 -43.18
C LEU A 43 -0.63 48.76 -43.90
N LEU A 44 -1.36 47.65 -43.83
CA LEU A 44 -1.03 46.43 -44.58
C LEU A 44 -1.07 46.67 -46.10
N GLN A 45 -2.00 47.49 -46.60
CA GLN A 45 -2.06 47.89 -48.01
C GLN A 45 -0.80 48.66 -48.44
N ASP A 46 -0.29 49.55 -47.58
CA ASP A 46 0.96 50.30 -47.83
C ASP A 46 2.19 49.38 -47.91
N HIS A 47 2.14 48.20 -47.30
CA HIS A 47 3.16 47.15 -47.41
C HIS A 47 3.03 46.26 -48.65
N GLY A 48 2.09 46.54 -49.56
CA GLY A 48 1.98 45.89 -50.87
C GLY A 48 0.97 44.75 -50.95
N LEU A 49 0.09 44.61 -49.95
CA LEU A 49 -1.05 43.69 -50.02
C LEU A 49 -2.17 44.31 -50.86
N ASN A 50 -2.72 43.57 -51.83
CA ASN A 50 -3.80 44.07 -52.68
C ASN A 50 -5.18 43.93 -52.01
N GLU A 51 -6.21 44.58 -52.57
CA GLU A 51 -7.52 44.67 -51.93
C GLU A 51 -8.22 43.32 -51.80
N ASN A 52 -7.99 42.40 -52.75
CA ASN A 52 -8.54 41.05 -52.69
C ASN A 52 -7.91 40.26 -51.54
N GLN A 53 -6.58 40.31 -51.40
CA GLN A 53 -5.86 39.67 -50.30
C GLN A 53 -6.29 40.22 -48.95
N LEU A 54 -6.41 41.55 -48.82
CA LEU A 54 -6.86 42.19 -47.57
C LEU A 54 -8.31 41.82 -47.23
N THR A 55 -9.19 41.70 -48.23
CA THR A 55 -10.58 41.28 -48.02
C THR A 55 -10.64 39.82 -47.56
N GLU A 56 -9.85 38.94 -48.17
CA GLU A 56 -9.72 37.54 -47.77
C GLU A 56 -9.15 37.42 -46.35
N LEU A 57 -8.08 38.15 -46.01
CA LEU A 57 -7.50 38.18 -44.67
C LEU A 57 -8.48 38.67 -43.62
N THR A 58 -9.31 39.67 -43.95
CA THR A 58 -10.38 40.16 -43.08
C THR A 58 -11.40 39.06 -42.83
N GLN A 59 -11.83 38.35 -43.88
CA GLN A 59 -12.75 37.23 -43.72
C GLN A 59 -12.14 36.09 -42.88
N THR A 60 -10.88 35.73 -43.13
CA THR A 60 -10.17 34.68 -42.39
C THR A 60 -9.97 35.08 -40.93
N ALA A 61 -9.64 36.34 -40.65
CA ALA A 61 -9.43 36.82 -39.28
C ALA A 61 -10.71 36.69 -38.44
N LEU A 62 -11.90 36.75 -39.04
CA LEU A 62 -13.16 36.46 -38.34
C LEU A 62 -13.26 35.02 -37.85
N ALA A 63 -12.53 34.06 -38.39
CA ALA A 63 -12.51 32.70 -37.84
C ALA A 63 -11.66 32.60 -36.56
N SER A 64 -10.79 33.58 -36.30
CA SER A 64 -9.95 33.62 -35.10
C SER A 64 -10.73 34.01 -33.85
N ALA A 65 -10.16 33.74 -32.68
CA ALA A 65 -10.80 34.06 -31.41
C ALA A 65 -10.93 35.57 -31.12
N ALA A 66 -9.98 36.38 -31.61
CA ALA A 66 -10.00 37.83 -31.48
C ALA A 66 -9.56 38.47 -32.82
N PRO A 67 -10.51 38.71 -33.75
CA PRO A 67 -10.20 39.18 -35.11
C PRO A 67 -9.42 40.50 -35.14
N ASP A 68 -9.78 41.47 -34.30
CA ASP A 68 -9.08 42.76 -34.20
C ASP A 68 -7.62 42.59 -33.76
N GLN A 69 -7.38 41.71 -32.77
CA GLN A 69 -6.04 41.40 -32.28
C GLN A 69 -5.21 40.68 -33.35
N ALA A 70 -5.83 39.76 -34.09
CA ALA A 70 -5.17 39.02 -35.14
C ALA A 70 -4.65 39.95 -36.25
N LEU A 71 -5.48 40.90 -36.71
CA LEU A 71 -5.09 41.89 -37.71
C LEU A 71 -4.00 42.85 -37.20
N ASN A 72 -4.13 43.32 -35.95
CA ASN A 72 -3.12 44.18 -35.33
C ASN A 72 -1.76 43.48 -35.21
N ALA A 73 -1.74 42.22 -34.80
CA ALA A 73 -0.49 41.46 -34.72
C ALA A 73 0.09 41.12 -36.10
N LEU A 74 -0.77 40.89 -37.10
CA LEU A 74 -0.33 40.66 -38.48
C LEU A 74 0.33 41.90 -39.08
N GLU A 75 -0.28 43.08 -38.91
CA GLU A 75 0.32 44.36 -39.33
C GLU A 75 1.70 44.53 -38.69
N ARG A 76 1.81 44.38 -37.37
CA ARG A 76 3.08 44.52 -36.65
C ARG A 76 4.14 43.52 -37.10
N LEU A 77 3.74 42.29 -37.45
CA LEU A 77 4.66 41.32 -38.04
C LEU A 77 5.18 41.84 -39.38
N VAL A 78 4.27 42.17 -40.30
CA VAL A 78 4.57 42.60 -41.68
C VAL A 78 5.49 43.83 -41.70
N SER A 79 5.21 44.82 -40.85
CA SER A 79 6.02 46.04 -40.69
C SER A 79 7.46 45.76 -40.26
N GLY A 80 7.72 44.61 -39.62
CA GLY A 80 9.05 44.15 -39.21
C GLY A 80 9.74 43.16 -40.16
N LEU A 81 9.10 42.74 -41.27
CA LEU A 81 9.66 41.76 -42.19
C LEU A 81 10.59 42.38 -43.23
N SER A 82 11.58 41.60 -43.67
CA SER A 82 12.33 41.93 -44.88
C SER A 82 11.45 41.75 -46.13
N THR A 83 11.76 42.46 -47.22
CA THR A 83 11.04 42.36 -48.51
C THR A 83 10.95 40.91 -49.02
N LYS A 84 12.01 40.12 -48.82
CA LYS A 84 12.03 38.70 -49.19
C LYS A 84 11.04 37.89 -48.36
N GLN A 85 11.08 38.02 -47.03
CA GLN A 85 10.18 37.27 -46.14
C GLN A 85 8.72 37.63 -46.37
N LEU A 86 8.43 38.90 -46.66
CA LEU A 86 7.08 39.33 -47.01
C LEU A 86 6.61 38.70 -48.33
N ALA A 87 7.46 38.66 -49.36
CA ALA A 87 7.14 38.00 -50.62
C ALA A 87 6.90 36.50 -50.45
N ASP A 88 7.75 35.82 -49.67
CA ASP A 88 7.62 34.39 -49.36
C ASP A 88 6.33 34.09 -48.56
N LEU A 89 5.97 34.96 -47.61
CA LEU A 89 4.72 34.86 -46.86
C LEU A 89 3.49 35.06 -47.75
N LEU A 90 3.51 36.07 -48.64
CA LEU A 90 2.42 36.33 -49.59
C LEU A 90 2.22 35.21 -50.60
N ALA A 91 3.30 34.52 -50.98
CA ALA A 91 3.24 33.36 -51.88
C ALA A 91 2.57 32.13 -51.23
N LYS A 92 2.46 32.09 -49.90
CA LYS A 92 1.96 30.94 -49.13
C LYS A 92 0.71 31.32 -48.34
N SER A 93 -0.42 31.45 -49.04
CA SER A 93 -1.70 31.89 -48.46
C SER A 93 -2.12 31.12 -47.19
N THR A 94 -1.87 29.80 -47.15
CA THR A 94 -2.18 28.95 -45.99
C THR A 94 -1.44 29.33 -44.70
N CYS A 95 -0.34 30.08 -44.79
CA CYS A 95 0.36 30.58 -43.60
C CYS A 95 -0.44 31.66 -42.88
N PHE A 96 -1.23 32.45 -43.59
CA PHE A 96 -2.05 33.50 -42.97
C PHE A 96 -3.13 32.91 -42.06
N ASP A 97 -3.79 31.82 -42.46
CA ASP A 97 -4.80 31.15 -41.64
C ASP A 97 -4.25 30.73 -40.27
N VAL A 98 -3.06 30.11 -40.30
CA VAL A 98 -2.35 29.64 -39.10
C VAL A 98 -1.89 30.83 -38.25
N LEU A 99 -1.29 31.85 -38.86
CA LEU A 99 -0.81 33.03 -38.14
C LEU A 99 -1.96 33.82 -37.51
N LEU A 100 -3.06 34.02 -38.23
CA LEU A 100 -4.25 34.71 -37.71
C LEU A 100 -4.89 33.94 -36.55
N THR A 101 -4.89 32.59 -36.62
CA THR A 101 -5.34 31.75 -35.51
C THR A 101 -4.46 31.95 -34.27
N VAL A 102 -3.13 31.89 -34.43
CA VAL A 102 -2.17 32.10 -33.34
C VAL A 102 -2.25 33.52 -32.76
N PHE A 103 -2.32 34.53 -33.62
CA PHE A 103 -2.36 35.93 -33.23
C PHE A 103 -3.69 36.32 -32.56
N GLY A 104 -4.82 35.82 -33.05
CA GLY A 104 -6.12 36.00 -32.42
C GLY A 104 -6.23 35.24 -31.09
N ALA A 105 -5.48 34.16 -30.91
CA ALA A 105 -5.48 33.39 -29.66
C ALA A 105 -4.56 33.97 -28.58
N SER A 106 -3.38 34.50 -28.95
CA SER A 106 -2.36 34.89 -27.98
C SER A 106 -1.44 36.03 -28.42
N GLN A 107 -1.49 37.13 -27.66
CA GLN A 107 -0.54 38.23 -27.79
C GLN A 107 0.88 37.81 -27.37
N PHE A 108 0.99 36.86 -26.43
CA PHE A 108 2.28 36.31 -26.00
C PHE A 108 2.99 35.60 -27.15
N LEU A 109 2.30 34.72 -27.89
CA LEU A 109 2.87 34.02 -29.04
C LEU A 109 3.26 34.98 -30.17
N ALA A 110 2.44 36.00 -30.43
CA ALA A 110 2.77 37.06 -31.37
C ALA A 110 4.06 37.80 -30.99
N THR A 111 4.23 38.09 -29.68
CA THR A 111 5.42 38.77 -29.16
C THR A 111 6.70 37.95 -29.35
N ILE A 112 6.63 36.62 -29.28
CA ILE A 112 7.78 35.74 -29.57
C ILE A 112 8.24 35.93 -31.02
N LEU A 113 7.30 35.94 -31.98
CA LEU A 113 7.61 36.16 -33.39
C LEU A 113 8.19 37.54 -33.66
N PHE A 114 7.68 38.58 -33.00
CA PHE A 114 8.20 39.94 -33.15
C PHE A 114 9.65 40.07 -32.68
N ARG A 115 10.05 39.35 -31.62
CA ARG A 115 11.42 39.36 -31.10
C ARG A 115 12.37 38.50 -31.92
N HIS A 116 11.88 37.41 -32.50
CA HIS A 116 12.69 36.42 -33.20
C HIS A 116 12.11 36.13 -34.59
N ASN A 117 12.30 37.06 -35.52
CA ASN A 117 11.77 36.96 -36.89
C ASN A 117 12.23 35.70 -37.64
N SER A 118 13.39 35.13 -37.32
CA SER A 118 13.88 33.87 -37.90
C SER A 118 12.97 32.67 -37.60
N LEU A 119 12.12 32.77 -36.57
CA LEU A 119 11.10 31.76 -36.28
C LEU A 119 9.96 31.75 -37.31
N LEU A 120 9.71 32.86 -38.01
CA LEU A 120 8.76 32.88 -39.13
C LEU A 120 9.21 31.90 -40.22
N ASP A 121 10.47 31.99 -40.62
CA ASP A 121 11.05 31.13 -41.65
C ASP A 121 11.05 29.68 -41.18
N LYS A 122 11.58 29.44 -39.97
CA LYS A 122 11.77 28.10 -39.42
C LYS A 122 10.46 27.37 -39.17
N LEU A 123 9.48 28.04 -38.56
CA LEU A 123 8.24 27.39 -38.16
C LEU A 123 7.16 27.48 -39.22
N PHE A 124 6.92 28.63 -39.84
CA PHE A 124 5.75 28.85 -40.69
C PHE A 124 6.06 28.69 -42.19
N LEU A 125 7.09 29.37 -42.72
CA LEU A 125 7.41 29.28 -44.15
C LEU A 125 7.92 27.88 -44.52
N ASN A 126 8.70 27.25 -43.65
CA ASN A 126 9.20 25.89 -43.83
C ASN A 126 8.34 24.79 -43.18
N ASP A 127 7.12 25.10 -42.72
CA ASP A 127 6.18 24.16 -42.08
C ASP A 127 6.72 23.43 -40.84
N GLY A 128 7.76 23.94 -40.19
CA GLY A 128 8.31 23.39 -38.94
C GLY A 128 7.29 23.31 -37.79
N TYR A 129 6.21 24.12 -37.80
CA TYR A 129 5.12 23.97 -36.83
C TYR A 129 4.38 22.63 -36.95
N ARG A 130 4.39 21.96 -38.10
CA ARG A 130 3.68 20.69 -38.30
C ARG A 130 4.41 19.48 -37.69
N GLN A 131 5.69 19.60 -37.42
CA GLN A 131 6.50 18.49 -36.91
C GLN A 131 6.23 18.28 -35.41
N ALA A 132 5.79 17.08 -35.04
CA ALA A 132 5.81 16.63 -33.64
C ALA A 132 7.26 16.32 -33.23
N LYS A 133 7.63 16.64 -31.99
CA LYS A 133 8.97 16.35 -31.47
C LYS A 133 8.86 15.67 -30.11
N ASP A 134 9.68 14.64 -29.92
CA ASP A 134 9.83 13.99 -28.62
C ASP A 134 11.04 14.54 -27.84
N HIS A 135 11.23 14.02 -26.62
CA HIS A 135 12.37 14.34 -25.77
C HIS A 135 13.73 14.20 -26.50
N ALA A 136 13.93 13.13 -27.28
CA ALA A 136 15.21 12.87 -27.93
C ALA A 136 15.51 13.90 -29.02
N ASN A 137 14.51 14.26 -29.84
CA ASN A 137 14.64 15.30 -30.84
C ASN A 137 14.97 16.66 -30.19
N MET A 138 14.23 17.04 -29.14
CA MET A 138 14.44 18.31 -28.45
C MET A 138 15.79 18.39 -27.74
N LEU A 139 16.22 17.31 -27.09
CA LEU A 139 17.52 17.26 -26.42
C LEU A 139 18.67 17.38 -27.43
N ALA A 140 18.57 16.71 -28.57
CA ALA A 140 19.58 16.81 -29.62
C ALA A 140 19.70 18.25 -30.18
N GLU A 141 18.58 18.92 -30.43
CA GLU A 141 18.59 20.34 -30.84
C GLU A 141 19.16 21.27 -29.75
N LEU A 142 18.85 21.01 -28.47
CA LEU A 142 19.40 21.75 -27.35
C LEU A 142 20.92 21.58 -27.25
N GLN A 143 21.44 20.36 -27.39
CA GLN A 143 22.87 20.07 -27.35
C GLN A 143 23.64 20.67 -28.54
N GLN A 144 23.00 20.75 -29.71
CA GLN A 144 23.57 21.47 -30.85
C GLN A 144 23.62 22.99 -30.59
N ARG A 145 22.61 23.53 -29.91
CA ARG A 145 22.52 24.96 -29.59
C ARG A 145 23.41 25.38 -28.43
N ILE A 146 23.58 24.51 -27.44
CA ILE A 146 24.28 24.76 -26.18
C ILE A 146 25.36 23.68 -26.06
N PRO A 147 26.58 23.95 -26.57
CA PRO A 147 27.67 22.98 -26.53
C PRO A 147 28.12 22.73 -25.08
N GLN A 148 28.75 21.58 -24.83
CA GLN A 148 29.21 21.17 -23.49
C GLN A 148 30.06 22.23 -22.77
N GLY A 149 30.96 22.93 -23.47
CA GLY A 149 31.77 24.03 -22.90
C GLY A 149 31.06 25.38 -22.74
N ALA A 150 29.73 25.44 -22.81
CA ALA A 150 28.99 26.70 -22.71
C ALA A 150 29.11 27.33 -21.32
N SER A 151 29.19 28.66 -21.27
CA SER A 151 29.10 29.41 -20.03
C SER A 151 27.71 29.27 -19.41
N PHE A 152 27.58 29.57 -18.11
CA PHE A 152 26.26 29.56 -17.46
C PHE A 152 25.29 30.59 -18.06
N GLU A 153 25.80 31.72 -18.56
CA GLU A 153 25.00 32.74 -19.23
C GLU A 153 24.47 32.25 -20.58
N ASP A 154 25.32 31.56 -21.35
CA ASP A 154 24.93 30.97 -22.64
C ASP A 154 23.93 29.83 -22.46
N LEU A 155 24.09 29.02 -21.40
CA LEU A 155 23.06 28.06 -20.99
C LEU A 155 21.72 28.75 -20.73
N GLN A 156 21.72 29.80 -19.90
CA GLN A 156 20.48 30.51 -19.56
C GLN A 156 19.81 31.11 -20.79
N ARG A 157 20.56 31.75 -21.68
CA ARG A 157 20.05 32.34 -22.93
C ARG A 157 19.52 31.26 -23.88
N GLY A 158 20.30 30.21 -24.10
CA GLY A 158 19.97 29.11 -25.00
C GLY A 158 18.70 28.36 -24.60
N LEU A 159 18.53 28.05 -23.31
CA LEU A 159 17.34 27.37 -22.81
C LEU A 159 16.06 28.21 -23.02
N ARG A 160 16.12 29.53 -22.75
CA ARG A 160 14.97 30.44 -22.89
C ARG A 160 14.54 30.61 -24.34
N HIS A 161 15.50 30.83 -25.24
CA HIS A 161 15.20 30.93 -26.67
C HIS A 161 14.68 29.62 -27.25
N PHE A 162 15.20 28.48 -26.79
CA PHE A 162 14.70 27.17 -27.20
C PHE A 162 13.28 26.93 -26.70
N LYS A 163 13.00 27.22 -25.42
CA LYS A 163 11.65 27.12 -24.85
C LYS A 163 10.66 28.01 -25.60
N GLN A 164 11.02 29.26 -25.93
CA GLN A 164 10.15 30.15 -26.70
C GLN A 164 9.83 29.60 -28.09
N GLN A 165 10.83 29.08 -28.81
CA GLN A 165 10.64 28.43 -30.11
C GLN A 165 9.66 27.25 -29.99
N GLU A 166 9.88 26.36 -29.03
CA GLU A 166 9.09 25.13 -28.90
C GLU A 166 7.69 25.41 -28.34
N ILE A 167 7.52 26.38 -27.43
CA ILE A 167 6.18 26.81 -26.99
C ILE A 167 5.38 27.39 -28.15
N LEU A 168 6.00 28.20 -29.02
CA LEU A 168 5.34 28.70 -30.22
C LEU A 168 4.93 27.57 -31.16
N ARG A 169 5.83 26.59 -31.37
CA ARG A 169 5.55 25.40 -32.19
C ARG A 169 4.39 24.58 -31.63
N ILE A 170 4.46 24.20 -30.36
CA ILE A 170 3.47 23.36 -29.68
C ILE A 170 2.12 24.07 -29.59
N ALA A 171 2.10 25.36 -29.21
CA ALA A 171 0.86 26.13 -29.17
C ALA A 171 0.23 26.29 -30.55
N THR A 172 1.03 26.46 -31.61
CA THR A 172 0.50 26.51 -32.97
C THR A 172 -0.17 25.20 -33.36
N ARG A 173 0.44 24.05 -33.03
CA ARG A 173 -0.14 22.71 -33.29
C ARG A 173 -1.46 22.51 -32.57
N ASP A 174 -1.48 22.87 -31.29
CA ASP A 174 -2.66 22.74 -30.44
C ASP A 174 -3.80 23.67 -30.89
N LEU A 175 -3.53 24.96 -31.13
CA LEU A 175 -4.53 25.94 -31.56
C LEU A 175 -5.11 25.67 -32.96
N THR A 176 -4.34 25.01 -33.84
CA THR A 176 -4.80 24.65 -35.18
C THR A 176 -5.39 23.23 -35.27
N GLY A 177 -5.48 22.51 -34.15
CA GLY A 177 -6.01 21.16 -34.10
C GLY A 177 -5.12 20.09 -34.74
N LEU A 178 -3.82 20.37 -34.94
CA LEU A 178 -2.84 19.41 -35.45
C LEU A 178 -2.33 18.43 -34.37
N ALA A 179 -2.53 18.78 -33.10
CA ALA A 179 -2.24 17.94 -31.96
C ALA A 179 -3.45 17.96 -31.02
N ASP A 180 -3.85 16.79 -30.53
CA ASP A 180 -4.81 16.72 -29.44
C ASP A 180 -4.14 17.08 -28.09
N LEU A 181 -4.94 17.06 -27.01
CA LEU A 181 -4.44 17.36 -25.68
C LEU A 181 -3.29 16.44 -25.27
N THR A 182 -3.40 15.14 -25.54
CA THR A 182 -2.42 14.14 -25.10
C THR A 182 -1.07 14.37 -25.77
N ALA A 183 -1.08 14.60 -27.08
CA ALA A 183 0.13 14.96 -27.84
C ALA A 183 0.71 16.29 -27.33
N THR A 184 -0.13 17.30 -27.12
CA THR A 184 0.30 18.63 -26.64
C THR A 184 0.98 18.55 -25.28
N THR A 185 0.38 17.88 -24.30
CA THR A 185 0.95 17.78 -22.96
C THR A 185 2.19 16.89 -22.90
N ALA A 186 2.28 15.88 -23.77
CA ALA A 186 3.48 15.06 -23.92
C ALA A 186 4.65 15.90 -24.45
N GLU A 187 4.45 16.66 -25.53
CA GLU A 187 5.49 17.53 -26.09
C GLU A 187 5.95 18.62 -25.10
N LEU A 188 5.02 19.19 -24.31
CA LEU A 188 5.37 20.15 -23.24
C LEU A 188 6.20 19.50 -22.12
N SER A 189 5.84 18.26 -21.75
CA SER A 189 6.58 17.50 -20.74
C SER A 189 7.97 17.12 -21.23
N ASP A 190 8.09 16.74 -22.51
CA ASP A 190 9.36 16.43 -23.17
C ASP A 190 10.26 17.66 -23.28
N LEU A 191 9.69 18.83 -23.57
CA LEU A 191 10.43 20.11 -23.53
C LEU A 191 11.01 20.39 -22.15
N ALA A 192 10.23 20.20 -21.09
CA ALA A 192 10.69 20.36 -19.72
C ALA A 192 11.77 19.34 -19.35
N SER A 193 11.60 18.06 -19.71
CA SER A 193 12.60 17.02 -19.47
C SER A 193 13.91 17.29 -20.24
N ALA A 194 13.84 17.66 -21.52
CA ALA A 194 15.02 17.94 -22.34
C ALA A 194 15.80 19.16 -21.85
N THR A 195 15.10 20.23 -21.44
CA THR A 195 15.73 21.43 -20.86
C THR A 195 16.37 21.14 -19.50
N LEU A 196 15.75 20.32 -18.65
CA LEU A 196 16.34 19.84 -17.40
C LEU A 196 17.59 18.99 -17.64
N GLN A 197 17.54 18.06 -18.60
CA GLN A 197 18.68 17.20 -18.93
C GLN A 197 19.86 18.01 -19.47
N CYS A 198 19.62 18.95 -20.37
CA CYS A 198 20.64 19.88 -20.87
C CYS A 198 21.20 20.75 -19.73
N SER A 199 20.33 21.29 -18.85
CA SER A 199 20.76 22.06 -17.68
C SER A 199 21.63 21.25 -16.73
N TYR A 200 21.26 19.99 -16.46
CA TYR A 200 22.06 19.07 -15.66
C TYR A 200 23.45 18.88 -16.27
N GLN A 201 23.54 18.54 -17.56
CA GLN A 201 24.80 18.27 -18.25
C GLN A 201 25.78 19.46 -18.16
N ILE A 202 25.29 20.67 -18.46
CA ILE A 202 26.15 21.87 -18.43
C ILE A 202 26.48 22.29 -16.99
N CYS A 203 25.52 22.22 -16.05
CA CYS A 203 25.80 22.60 -14.67
C CYS A 203 26.76 21.64 -13.98
N ASP A 204 26.63 20.34 -14.21
CA ASP A 204 27.54 19.31 -13.71
C ASP A 204 28.96 19.54 -14.24
N GLN A 205 29.11 19.76 -15.55
CA GLN A 205 30.41 20.08 -16.14
C GLN A 205 31.05 21.33 -15.52
N LEU A 206 30.32 22.44 -15.39
CA LEU A 206 30.82 23.66 -14.77
C LEU A 206 31.26 23.45 -13.31
N LEU A 207 30.59 22.55 -12.59
CA LEU A 207 31.01 22.19 -11.22
C LEU A 207 32.22 21.26 -11.23
N ARG A 208 32.32 20.31 -12.16
CA ARG A 208 33.50 19.44 -12.33
C ARG A 208 34.76 20.26 -12.62
N GLU A 209 34.66 21.29 -13.47
CA GLU A 209 35.78 22.20 -13.77
C GLU A 209 36.29 22.93 -12.52
N ARG A 210 35.43 23.16 -11.53
CA ARG A 210 35.77 23.91 -10.30
C ARG A 210 36.16 23.03 -9.12
N PHE A 211 35.53 21.87 -8.97
CA PHE A 211 35.60 21.02 -7.78
C PHE A 211 36.14 19.62 -8.07
N GLY A 212 36.30 19.23 -9.34
CA GLY A 212 36.67 17.86 -9.73
C GLY A 212 35.48 16.91 -9.80
N ALA A 213 35.74 15.64 -10.14
CA ALA A 213 34.70 14.61 -10.29
C ALA A 213 34.18 14.14 -8.91
N PRO A 214 32.87 13.94 -8.72
CA PRO A 214 32.29 13.49 -7.45
C PRO A 214 32.48 11.98 -7.25
N LEU A 215 33.47 11.55 -6.45
CA LEU A 215 33.79 10.13 -6.25
C LEU A 215 33.23 9.57 -4.94
N LEU A 216 32.79 8.31 -4.98
CA LEU A 216 32.40 7.55 -3.80
C LEU A 216 33.60 7.25 -2.89
N GLY A 217 33.39 7.38 -1.59
CA GLY A 217 34.42 7.15 -0.57
C GLY A 217 34.86 5.68 -0.43
N PRO A 218 35.98 5.44 0.29
CA PRO A 218 36.57 4.11 0.46
C PRO A 218 35.66 3.11 1.20
N ASP A 219 34.75 3.60 2.04
CA ASP A 219 33.81 2.78 2.81
C ASP A 219 32.52 2.43 2.03
N SER A 220 32.56 2.52 0.69
CA SER A 220 31.45 2.13 -0.18
C SER A 220 31.82 0.92 -1.03
N ASP A 221 30.83 0.08 -1.34
CA ASP A 221 31.03 -1.13 -2.16
C ASP A 221 31.59 -0.84 -3.57
N GLN A 222 31.53 0.41 -4.01
CA GLN A 222 32.02 0.91 -5.31
C GLN A 222 33.00 2.07 -5.14
N ALA A 223 33.87 2.02 -4.13
CA ALA A 223 34.88 3.04 -3.86
C ALA A 223 35.65 3.47 -5.13
N GLY A 224 35.77 4.77 -5.36
CA GLY A 224 36.44 5.34 -6.53
C GLY A 224 35.60 5.45 -7.81
N SER A 225 34.36 4.94 -7.82
CA SER A 225 33.39 5.23 -8.88
C SER A 225 32.70 6.59 -8.67
N GLU A 226 32.08 7.14 -9.72
CA GLU A 226 31.36 8.40 -9.62
C GLU A 226 30.00 8.25 -8.93
N ALA A 227 29.67 9.19 -8.05
CA ALA A 227 28.35 9.29 -7.46
C ALA A 227 27.32 9.74 -8.52
N GLU A 228 26.11 9.20 -8.46
CA GLU A 228 25.05 9.49 -9.42
C GLU A 228 24.07 10.52 -8.87
N PHE A 229 23.48 11.33 -9.75
CA PHE A 229 22.46 12.33 -9.44
C PHE A 229 21.26 12.14 -10.35
N THR A 230 20.05 12.29 -9.83
CA THR A 230 18.80 12.23 -10.60
C THR A 230 17.87 13.36 -10.22
N VAL A 231 17.12 13.82 -11.21
CA VAL A 231 15.98 14.72 -11.04
C VAL A 231 14.70 13.91 -11.22
N LEU A 232 13.89 13.84 -10.17
CA LEU A 232 12.55 13.28 -10.22
C LEU A 232 11.56 14.39 -10.51
N ALA A 233 10.78 14.23 -11.58
CA ALA A 233 9.60 15.02 -11.82
C ALA A 233 8.40 14.47 -11.04
N MET A 234 7.61 15.38 -10.49
CA MET A 234 6.40 15.11 -9.73
C MET A 234 5.20 15.69 -10.47
N GLY A 235 3.99 15.44 -9.95
CA GLY A 235 2.77 16.08 -10.43
C GLY A 235 2.56 15.90 -11.94
N LYS A 236 2.24 17.01 -12.64
CA LYS A 236 1.93 16.99 -14.08
C LYS A 236 3.10 16.56 -14.95
N LEU A 237 4.32 17.02 -14.64
CA LEU A 237 5.52 16.64 -15.41
C LEU A 237 5.81 15.14 -15.26
N GLY A 238 5.63 14.62 -14.04
CA GLY A 238 5.78 13.21 -13.73
C GLY A 238 4.78 12.32 -14.49
N GLY A 239 3.53 12.77 -14.64
CA GLY A 239 2.47 12.12 -15.43
C GLY A 239 2.48 12.38 -16.94
N CYS A 240 3.47 13.10 -17.47
CA CYS A 240 3.55 13.52 -18.87
C CYS A 240 2.32 14.32 -19.35
N GLU A 241 1.80 15.19 -18.49
CA GLU A 241 0.56 15.94 -18.68
C GLU A 241 0.74 17.45 -18.36
N LEU A 242 1.92 18.00 -18.68
CA LEU A 242 2.26 19.41 -18.41
C LEU A 242 1.42 20.38 -19.26
N ASN A 243 1.02 21.52 -18.68
CA ASN A 243 0.32 22.59 -19.40
C ASN A 243 1.26 23.75 -19.76
N PHE A 244 0.82 24.67 -20.63
CA PHE A 244 1.61 25.83 -21.09
C PHE A 244 2.17 26.73 -19.97
N SER A 245 1.44 26.90 -18.88
CA SER A 245 1.89 27.72 -17.73
C SER A 245 1.71 26.95 -16.43
N SER A 246 2.48 25.87 -16.27
CA SER A 246 2.60 25.10 -15.03
C SER A 246 3.99 25.20 -14.44
N ASP A 247 4.06 25.18 -13.11
CA ASP A 247 5.31 24.94 -12.40
C ASP A 247 5.78 23.50 -12.67
N ILE A 248 7.09 23.28 -12.66
CA ILE A 248 7.68 21.95 -12.67
C ILE A 248 8.04 21.56 -11.23
N ASP A 249 7.30 20.58 -10.70
CA ASP A 249 7.52 20.03 -9.37
C ASP A 249 8.67 19.03 -9.41
N LEU A 250 9.78 19.30 -8.70
CA LEU A 250 11.00 18.49 -8.76
C LEU A 250 11.48 18.03 -7.38
N ILE A 251 12.13 16.87 -7.35
CA ILE A 251 12.94 16.38 -6.23
C ILE A 251 14.33 16.01 -6.77
N TYR A 252 15.39 16.48 -6.10
CA TYR A 252 16.76 16.12 -6.44
C TYR A 252 17.29 15.07 -5.48
N CYS A 253 17.85 13.98 -6.03
CA CYS A 253 18.42 12.89 -5.25
C CYS A 253 19.80 12.50 -5.78
N TYR A 254 20.67 12.02 -4.89
CA TYR A 254 21.99 11.49 -5.27
C TYR A 254 22.31 10.16 -4.56
N SER A 255 23.20 9.36 -5.14
CA SER A 255 23.36 7.95 -4.76
C SER A 255 23.96 7.71 -3.38
N CYS A 256 24.90 8.56 -2.94
CA CYS A 256 25.61 8.37 -1.66
C CYS A 256 26.13 9.69 -1.07
N GLU A 257 26.09 9.82 0.25
CA GLU A 257 26.66 10.95 1.00
C GLU A 257 28.14 10.76 1.38
N ARG A 258 28.65 9.53 1.29
CA ARG A 258 30.02 9.18 1.64
C ARG A 258 30.93 9.32 0.42
N GLY A 259 31.76 10.35 0.43
CA GLY A 259 32.72 10.61 -0.62
C GLY A 259 33.01 12.10 -0.76
N GLU A 260 33.93 12.41 -1.65
CA GLU A 260 34.39 13.76 -1.91
C GLU A 260 34.67 13.94 -3.40
N THR A 261 34.71 15.19 -3.84
CA THR A 261 35.18 15.49 -5.18
C THR A 261 36.69 15.27 -5.28
N THR A 262 37.22 15.04 -6.48
CA THR A 262 38.69 14.90 -6.68
C THR A 262 39.47 16.17 -6.36
N GLY A 263 38.79 17.33 -6.28
CA GLY A 263 39.42 18.64 -6.25
C GLY A 263 40.15 18.96 -7.56
N ILE A 264 40.83 20.10 -7.58
CA ILE A 264 41.70 20.54 -8.67
C ILE A 264 43.15 20.44 -8.20
N VAL A 265 43.97 19.71 -8.96
CA VAL A 265 45.40 19.54 -8.67
C VAL A 265 46.16 20.79 -9.10
N ASP A 266 46.80 21.45 -8.14
CA ASP A 266 47.67 22.62 -8.34
C ASP A 266 49.04 22.33 -7.70
N GLY A 267 49.94 21.72 -8.49
CA GLY A 267 51.20 21.17 -7.99
C GLY A 267 50.97 19.99 -7.05
N ASP A 268 51.56 20.03 -5.84
CA ASP A 268 51.40 19.01 -4.80
C ASP A 268 50.15 19.22 -3.92
N ARG A 269 49.31 20.23 -4.20
CA ARG A 269 48.12 20.57 -3.39
C ARG A 269 46.83 20.33 -4.16
N VAL A 270 45.87 19.72 -3.50
CA VAL A 270 44.48 19.61 -3.98
C VAL A 270 43.67 20.78 -3.44
N ARG A 271 43.07 21.58 -4.32
CA ARG A 271 42.18 22.70 -3.95
C ARG A 271 40.73 22.38 -4.29
N ASN A 272 39.80 23.07 -3.64
CA ASN A 272 38.36 22.98 -3.92
C ASN A 272 37.80 21.54 -3.84
N GLN A 273 38.36 20.72 -2.96
CA GLN A 273 37.74 19.44 -2.60
C GLN A 273 36.58 19.69 -1.65
N ILE A 274 35.40 19.16 -1.97
CA ILE A 274 34.17 19.30 -1.18
C ILE A 274 33.48 17.95 -1.03
N SER A 275 32.61 17.82 -0.04
CA SER A 275 31.83 16.59 0.15
C SER A 275 30.81 16.39 -0.98
N LEU A 276 30.41 15.14 -1.23
CA LEU A 276 29.35 14.83 -2.21
C LEU A 276 28.05 15.59 -1.92
N HIS A 277 27.68 15.70 -0.64
CA HIS A 277 26.50 16.47 -0.23
C HIS A 277 26.60 17.93 -0.69
N GLN A 278 27.72 18.61 -0.40
CA GLN A 278 27.93 20.00 -0.83
C GLN A 278 27.93 20.15 -2.35
N TYR A 279 28.49 19.17 -3.07
CA TYR A 279 28.53 19.18 -4.53
C TYR A 279 27.11 19.09 -5.12
N PHE A 280 26.30 18.12 -4.68
CA PHE A 280 24.95 17.91 -5.23
C PHE A 280 23.93 18.95 -4.79
N VAL A 281 24.08 19.53 -3.60
CA VAL A 281 23.31 20.72 -3.19
C VAL A 281 23.59 21.88 -4.16
N LYS A 282 24.86 22.16 -4.45
CA LYS A 282 25.26 23.21 -5.42
C LYS A 282 24.77 22.90 -6.84
N LEU A 283 24.78 21.63 -7.26
CA LEU A 283 24.27 21.21 -8.55
C LEU A 283 22.76 21.49 -8.65
N GLY A 284 21.98 21.08 -7.64
CA GLY A 284 20.54 21.35 -7.56
C GLY A 284 20.21 22.84 -7.56
N GLU A 285 20.96 23.65 -6.82
CA GLU A 285 20.82 25.13 -6.81
C GLU A 285 21.09 25.73 -8.18
N LYS A 286 22.13 25.26 -8.87
CA LYS A 286 22.55 25.79 -10.17
C LYS A 286 21.58 25.42 -11.29
N ILE A 287 21.05 24.18 -11.28
CA ILE A 287 19.96 23.76 -12.17
C ILE A 287 18.70 24.60 -11.89
N ASN A 288 18.31 24.74 -10.63
CA ASN A 288 17.16 25.56 -10.25
C ASN A 288 17.29 27.01 -10.75
N GLN A 289 18.49 27.60 -10.61
CA GLN A 289 18.79 28.93 -11.11
C GLN A 289 18.71 29.03 -12.64
N ALA A 290 19.23 28.04 -13.38
CA ALA A 290 19.17 28.03 -14.84
C ALA A 290 17.71 28.06 -15.36
N MET A 291 16.85 27.30 -14.69
CA MET A 291 15.44 27.09 -15.06
C MET A 291 14.53 28.26 -14.66
N HIS A 292 14.59 28.68 -13.38
CA HIS A 292 13.62 29.61 -12.79
C HIS A 292 14.00 31.08 -13.01
N GLN A 293 15.29 31.46 -12.90
CA GLN A 293 15.70 32.87 -12.80
C GLN A 293 15.13 33.74 -13.92
N VAL A 294 14.57 34.90 -13.63
CA VAL A 294 14.10 35.82 -14.68
C VAL A 294 15.28 36.61 -15.24
N THR A 295 15.49 36.54 -16.55
CA THR A 295 16.48 37.33 -17.31
C THR A 295 15.77 38.23 -18.32
N ALA A 296 16.53 38.98 -19.14
CA ALA A 296 15.97 39.77 -20.25
C ALA A 296 15.17 38.91 -21.25
N ASP A 297 15.53 37.62 -21.38
CA ASP A 297 14.86 36.64 -22.24
C ASP A 297 13.73 35.88 -21.51
N GLY A 298 13.39 36.27 -20.27
CA GLY A 298 12.36 35.63 -19.45
C GLY A 298 12.91 34.49 -18.59
N PHE A 299 12.15 33.40 -18.46
CA PHE A 299 12.51 32.20 -17.69
C PHE A 299 12.19 30.94 -18.52
N VAL A 300 12.72 29.77 -18.12
CA VAL A 300 12.44 28.50 -18.80
C VAL A 300 11.16 27.89 -18.23
N PHE A 301 11.22 27.49 -16.96
CA PHE A 301 10.08 26.99 -16.19
C PHE A 301 10.22 27.46 -14.74
N ARG A 302 9.10 27.75 -14.10
CA ARG A 302 9.06 27.96 -12.64
C ARG A 302 9.26 26.60 -11.97
N VAL A 303 10.21 26.54 -11.05
CA VAL A 303 10.55 25.29 -10.33
C VAL A 303 9.93 25.32 -8.95
N ASP A 304 9.19 24.27 -8.60
CA ASP A 304 8.68 24.04 -7.25
C ASP A 304 9.38 22.84 -6.62
N LEU A 305 10.03 23.07 -5.47
CA LEU A 305 10.75 22.05 -4.71
C LEU A 305 10.03 21.67 -3.41
N ARG A 306 8.77 22.11 -3.20
CA ARG A 306 8.04 21.91 -1.94
C ARG A 306 7.64 20.46 -1.66
N LEU A 307 7.65 19.59 -2.67
CA LEU A 307 7.32 18.17 -2.53
C LEU A 307 8.50 17.30 -2.08
N ARG A 308 9.71 17.87 -1.94
CA ARG A 308 10.87 17.14 -1.40
C ARG A 308 10.69 16.82 0.10
N PRO A 309 11.39 15.81 0.63
CA PRO A 309 11.41 15.52 2.07
C PRO A 309 11.57 16.77 2.93
N GLU A 310 10.74 16.91 3.97
CA GLU A 310 10.69 18.07 4.89
C GLU A 310 10.31 19.41 4.21
N GLY A 311 9.85 19.38 2.96
CA GLY A 311 9.32 20.52 2.23
C GLY A 311 10.30 21.68 2.15
N ARG A 312 9.87 22.88 2.56
CA ARG A 312 10.72 24.09 2.50
C ARG A 312 11.93 24.04 3.45
N SER A 313 11.81 23.31 4.55
CA SER A 313 12.86 23.22 5.57
C SER A 313 13.91 22.16 5.26
N GLY A 314 13.60 21.22 4.35
CA GLY A 314 14.52 20.17 3.94
C GLY A 314 15.60 20.65 2.97
N GLU A 315 16.66 19.85 2.88
CA GLU A 315 17.76 20.05 1.94
C GLU A 315 17.29 20.07 0.48
N ILE A 316 17.98 20.81 -0.38
CA ILE A 316 17.59 20.92 -1.79
C ILE A 316 17.79 19.59 -2.55
N ALA A 317 18.79 18.80 -2.14
CA ALA A 317 19.12 17.49 -2.68
C ALA A 317 19.35 16.49 -1.55
N GLY A 318 18.65 15.35 -1.59
CA GLY A 318 18.75 14.28 -0.59
C GLY A 318 19.61 13.10 -1.04
N SER A 319 20.32 12.45 -0.13
CA SER A 319 20.99 11.18 -0.43
C SER A 319 19.96 10.06 -0.56
N LEU A 320 20.29 8.98 -1.26
CA LEU A 320 19.45 7.78 -1.35
C LEU A 320 19.01 7.32 0.05
N ARG A 321 19.99 7.20 0.96
CA ARG A 321 19.77 6.76 2.34
C ARG A 321 18.87 7.72 3.13
N SER A 322 19.10 9.03 3.05
CA SER A 322 18.29 10.01 3.79
C SER A 322 16.85 10.06 3.25
N THR A 323 16.70 9.94 1.93
CA THR A 323 15.40 9.92 1.25
C THR A 323 14.60 8.66 1.63
N GLU A 324 15.23 7.48 1.62
CA GLU A 324 14.61 6.23 2.07
C GLU A 324 14.18 6.31 3.54
N ALA A 325 15.08 6.72 4.43
CA ALA A 325 14.80 6.82 5.85
C ALA A 325 13.64 7.78 6.15
N TYR A 326 13.55 8.90 5.41
CA TYR A 326 12.45 9.85 5.53
C TYR A 326 11.10 9.21 5.18
N TYR A 327 10.97 8.62 3.99
CA TYR A 327 9.69 8.07 3.55
C TYR A 327 9.29 6.82 4.35
N GLU A 328 10.25 6.05 4.85
CA GLU A 328 9.98 4.90 5.73
C GLU A 328 9.41 5.32 7.09
N HIS A 329 9.96 6.36 7.72
CA HIS A 329 9.63 6.71 9.11
C HIS A 329 8.64 7.88 9.24
N TRP A 330 8.66 8.83 8.31
CA TRP A 330 7.98 10.12 8.41
C TRP A 330 7.01 10.42 7.26
N GLY A 331 7.05 9.62 6.18
CA GLY A 331 6.27 9.86 4.98
C GLY A 331 4.76 9.89 5.22
N GLN A 332 4.13 11.00 4.83
CA GLN A 332 2.70 11.25 5.00
C GLN A 332 1.87 10.73 3.82
N SER A 333 0.57 10.54 4.03
CA SER A 333 -0.33 9.96 3.02
C SER A 333 -0.59 10.86 1.81
N TRP A 334 -0.46 12.18 1.95
CA TRP A 334 -0.50 13.08 0.79
C TRP A 334 0.80 13.03 -0.04
N GLU A 335 1.96 12.79 0.60
CA GLU A 335 3.23 12.60 -0.10
C GLU A 335 3.20 11.31 -0.92
N ARG A 336 2.56 10.26 -0.39
CA ARG A 336 2.26 9.03 -1.15
C ARG A 336 1.48 9.32 -2.43
N SER A 337 0.40 10.11 -2.34
CA SER A 337 -0.40 10.51 -3.51
C SER A 337 0.43 11.30 -4.53
N ALA A 338 1.35 12.15 -4.07
CA ALA A 338 2.26 12.87 -4.96
C ALA A 338 3.27 11.92 -5.64
N MET A 339 3.79 10.93 -4.90
CA MET A 339 4.76 9.95 -5.40
C MET A 339 4.20 8.98 -6.45
N LEU A 340 2.87 8.84 -6.58
CA LEU A 340 2.26 8.09 -7.68
C LEU A 340 2.72 8.60 -9.05
N LYS A 341 2.98 9.91 -9.18
CA LYS A 341 3.42 10.53 -10.42
C LYS A 341 4.94 10.68 -10.53
N ALA A 342 5.71 10.27 -9.53
CA ALA A 342 7.17 10.46 -9.53
C ALA A 342 7.84 9.73 -10.71
N ARG A 343 8.62 10.45 -11.52
CA ARG A 343 9.32 9.91 -12.70
C ARG A 343 10.71 10.53 -12.87
N PRO A 344 11.78 9.76 -13.10
CA PRO A 344 13.09 10.31 -13.43
C PRO A 344 13.05 11.04 -14.79
N VAL A 345 13.57 12.26 -14.85
CA VAL A 345 13.55 13.10 -16.07
C VAL A 345 14.90 13.67 -16.49
N ALA A 346 15.87 13.77 -15.58
CA ALA A 346 17.21 14.23 -15.89
C ALA A 346 18.24 13.61 -14.94
N GLY A 347 19.51 13.62 -15.34
CA GLY A 347 20.60 12.94 -14.61
C GLY A 347 20.68 11.45 -14.98
N SER A 348 21.06 10.61 -14.01
CA SER A 348 21.02 9.15 -14.14
C SER A 348 19.58 8.64 -13.97
N LEU A 349 18.92 8.36 -15.09
CA LEU A 349 17.57 7.78 -15.09
C LEU A 349 17.55 6.41 -14.43
N ASP A 350 18.60 5.61 -14.63
CA ASP A 350 18.76 4.28 -14.02
C ASP A 350 18.83 4.36 -12.49
N PHE A 351 19.55 5.35 -11.95
CA PHE A 351 19.53 5.63 -10.51
C PHE A 351 18.14 6.06 -10.03
N GLY A 352 17.47 6.95 -10.75
CA GLY A 352 16.12 7.38 -10.41
C GLY A 352 15.10 6.24 -10.35
N TRP A 353 15.15 5.29 -11.29
CA TRP A 353 14.28 4.12 -11.26
C TRP A 353 14.60 3.17 -10.10
N ARG A 354 15.90 2.95 -9.80
CA ARG A 354 16.31 2.17 -8.61
C ARG A 354 15.84 2.81 -7.31
N LEU A 355 15.92 4.13 -7.19
CA LEU A 355 15.40 4.87 -6.05
C LEU A 355 13.88 4.67 -5.91
N LEU A 356 13.11 4.83 -7.00
CA LEU A 356 11.66 4.62 -6.96
C LEU A 356 11.29 3.18 -6.62
N GLN A 357 12.05 2.19 -7.10
CA GLN A 357 11.87 0.78 -6.76
C GLN A 357 12.01 0.55 -5.25
N LYS A 358 12.99 1.20 -4.61
CA LYS A 358 13.18 1.11 -3.15
C LYS A 358 12.08 1.82 -2.37
N LEU A 359 11.47 2.86 -2.94
CA LEU A 359 10.33 3.56 -2.35
C LEU A 359 8.98 2.87 -2.63
N GLU A 360 8.93 1.81 -3.45
CA GLU A 360 7.68 1.09 -3.74
C GLU A 360 6.88 0.67 -2.50
N PRO A 361 7.47 0.17 -1.40
CA PRO A 361 6.71 -0.21 -0.20
C PRO A 361 5.99 0.98 0.44
N PHE A 362 6.57 2.18 0.35
CA PHE A 362 5.93 3.41 0.80
C PHE A 362 4.83 3.86 -0.16
N ILE A 363 5.08 3.81 -1.48
CA ILE A 363 4.16 4.32 -2.50
C ILE A 363 2.94 3.39 -2.69
N TYR A 364 3.18 2.08 -2.75
CA TYR A 364 2.21 1.05 -3.13
C TYR A 364 2.09 -0.02 -2.02
N ARG A 365 1.28 0.24 -0.99
CA ARG A 365 1.07 -0.71 0.12
C ARG A 365 0.35 -1.98 -0.35
N ARG A 366 0.88 -3.14 0.03
CA ARG A 366 0.26 -4.45 -0.30
C ARG A 366 -0.96 -4.78 0.56
N TYR A 367 -0.98 -4.29 1.79
CA TYR A 367 -2.09 -4.48 2.73
C TYR A 367 -2.88 -3.18 2.82
N LEU A 368 -4.19 -3.29 2.63
CA LEU A 368 -5.13 -2.21 2.87
C LEU A 368 -5.38 -2.14 4.37
N ASP A 369 -5.08 -1.01 4.97
CA ASP A 369 -5.55 -0.64 6.32
C ASP A 369 -6.54 0.54 6.19
N TYR A 370 -7.55 0.63 7.06
CA TYR A 370 -8.46 1.80 7.13
C TYR A 370 -7.67 3.08 7.34
N THR A 371 -6.45 3.05 7.89
CA THR A 371 -5.64 4.28 7.98
C THR A 371 -5.50 4.94 6.61
N MET A 372 -5.36 4.14 5.54
CA MET A 372 -5.33 4.63 4.17
C MET A 372 -6.69 5.19 3.70
N ILE A 373 -7.80 4.55 4.02
CA ILE A 373 -9.16 5.01 3.65
C ILE A 373 -9.53 6.28 4.43
N ASP A 374 -9.23 6.34 5.72
CA ASP A 374 -9.39 7.53 6.55
C ASP A 374 -8.49 8.68 6.05
N ASP A 375 -7.25 8.40 5.68
CA ASP A 375 -6.36 9.40 5.09
C ASP A 375 -6.90 9.91 3.75
N LEU A 376 -7.49 9.03 2.92
CA LEU A 376 -8.22 9.41 1.72
C LEU A 376 -9.45 10.27 2.06
N LYS A 377 -10.25 9.92 3.07
CA LYS A 377 -11.38 10.73 3.54
C LYS A 377 -10.93 12.10 4.07
N VAL A 378 -9.82 12.18 4.80
CA VAL A 378 -9.24 13.45 5.27
C VAL A 378 -8.73 14.27 4.10
N MET A 379 -8.11 13.65 3.09
CA MET A 379 -7.70 14.34 1.87
C MET A 379 -8.91 14.85 1.07
N LYS A 380 -9.98 14.05 0.95
CA LYS A 380 -11.26 14.45 0.35
C LYS A 380 -11.84 15.67 1.07
N GLN A 381 -11.98 15.60 2.40
CA GLN A 381 -12.45 16.72 3.23
C GLN A 381 -11.59 17.99 3.10
N LYS A 382 -10.27 17.87 2.92
CA LYS A 382 -9.40 19.04 2.67
C LYS A 382 -9.68 19.67 1.31
N ILE A 383 -9.96 18.87 0.28
CA ILE A 383 -10.37 19.35 -1.04
C ILE A 383 -11.72 20.06 -0.91
N ASP A 384 -12.70 19.42 -0.27
CA ASP A 384 -14.05 19.97 -0.04
C ASP A 384 -14.06 21.27 0.77
N ASN A 385 -13.21 21.38 1.80
CA ASN A 385 -13.12 22.60 2.62
C ASN A 385 -12.42 23.77 1.90
N ASN A 386 -11.47 23.47 0.99
CA ASN A 386 -10.84 24.50 0.18
C ASN A 386 -11.84 25.08 -0.83
N LEU A 387 -12.74 24.25 -1.37
CA LEU A 387 -13.85 24.65 -2.24
C LEU A 387 -14.80 25.66 -1.58
N THR A 388 -15.09 25.51 -0.27
CA THR A 388 -16.08 26.34 0.43
C THR A 388 -15.55 27.71 0.88
N ARG A 389 -14.23 27.86 1.04
CA ARG A 389 -13.60 29.08 1.59
C ARG A 389 -13.40 30.18 0.55
N GLU A 390 -13.33 29.84 -0.72
CA GLU A 390 -13.15 30.80 -1.80
C GLU A 390 -14.50 31.11 -2.46
N ARG A 391 -15.03 32.32 -2.30
CA ARG A 391 -16.17 32.81 -3.13
C ARG A 391 -15.85 32.79 -4.64
N GLU A 392 -14.56 32.62 -4.99
CA GLU A 392 -14.03 32.44 -6.35
C GLU A 392 -14.04 30.97 -6.81
N GLY A 393 -14.40 30.00 -5.94
CA GLY A 393 -14.34 28.57 -6.22
C GLY A 393 -15.22 28.12 -7.38
N GLU A 394 -16.35 28.78 -7.65
CA GLU A 394 -17.20 28.45 -8.80
C GLU A 394 -16.53 28.78 -10.14
N LEU A 395 -15.64 29.76 -10.21
CA LEU A 395 -14.98 30.18 -11.44
C LEU A 395 -13.65 29.46 -11.70
N ASN A 396 -13.15 28.69 -10.72
CA ASN A 396 -11.86 28.00 -10.83
C ASN A 396 -12.00 26.61 -11.44
N LEU A 397 -11.40 26.37 -12.61
CA LEU A 397 -11.48 25.09 -13.32
C LEU A 397 -10.75 23.94 -12.62
N LYS A 398 -9.74 24.27 -11.80
CA LYS A 398 -8.92 23.25 -11.12
C LYS A 398 -9.48 22.92 -9.74
N LEU A 399 -9.71 23.94 -8.93
CA LEU A 399 -10.09 23.80 -7.52
C LEU A 399 -11.59 23.91 -7.30
N GLY A 400 -12.37 24.32 -8.30
CA GLY A 400 -13.83 24.43 -8.21
C GLY A 400 -14.55 23.10 -8.28
N ARG A 401 -15.84 23.11 -7.91
CA ARG A 401 -16.71 21.91 -7.91
C ARG A 401 -16.73 21.30 -9.31
N GLY A 402 -16.57 19.98 -9.41
CA GLY A 402 -16.48 19.28 -10.69
C GLY A 402 -15.20 19.57 -11.46
N GLY A 403 -14.20 20.14 -10.80
CA GLY A 403 -12.97 20.61 -11.41
C GLY A 403 -11.93 19.50 -11.61
N ILE A 404 -10.82 19.87 -12.23
CA ILE A 404 -9.76 18.93 -12.59
C ILE A 404 -9.18 18.20 -11.36
N ARG A 405 -9.13 18.88 -10.20
CA ARG A 405 -8.60 18.29 -8.96
C ARG A 405 -9.45 17.13 -8.44
N GLU A 406 -10.76 17.17 -8.62
CA GLU A 406 -11.67 16.08 -8.23
C GLU A 406 -11.41 14.84 -9.09
N ILE A 407 -11.22 15.01 -10.41
CA ILE A 407 -10.86 13.91 -11.33
C ILE A 407 -9.49 13.31 -10.96
N GLU A 408 -8.47 14.15 -10.75
CA GLU A 408 -7.14 13.71 -10.32
C GLU A 408 -7.21 12.89 -9.03
N PHE A 409 -7.96 13.39 -8.04
CA PHE A 409 -8.12 12.72 -6.76
C PHE A 409 -8.87 11.40 -6.88
N PHE A 410 -9.94 11.34 -7.69
CA PHE A 410 -10.68 10.11 -7.94
C PHE A 410 -9.77 8.99 -8.46
N ILE A 411 -8.95 9.30 -9.48
CA ILE A 411 -7.97 8.37 -10.05
C ILE A 411 -6.95 7.95 -8.99
N GLN A 412 -6.32 8.93 -8.33
CA GLN A 412 -5.27 8.68 -7.34
C GLN A 412 -5.78 7.88 -6.14
N ALA A 413 -7.00 8.13 -5.68
CA ALA A 413 -7.64 7.39 -4.59
C ALA A 413 -7.75 5.89 -4.93
N LEU A 414 -8.25 5.56 -6.12
CA LEU A 414 -8.36 4.17 -6.57
C LEU A 414 -6.97 3.54 -6.79
N GLN A 415 -5.99 4.28 -7.29
CA GLN A 415 -4.62 3.79 -7.41
C GLN A 415 -3.98 3.51 -6.04
N ILE A 416 -4.17 4.39 -5.06
CA ILE A 416 -3.70 4.20 -3.68
C ILE A 416 -4.26 2.90 -3.11
N ILE A 417 -5.56 2.64 -3.31
CA ILE A 417 -6.23 1.43 -2.81
C ILE A 417 -5.76 0.16 -3.53
N HIS A 418 -5.63 0.19 -4.85
CA HIS A 418 -5.51 -1.03 -5.66
C HIS A 418 -4.11 -1.29 -6.25
N ALA A 419 -3.28 -0.28 -6.48
CA ALA A 419 -2.00 -0.42 -7.21
C ALA A 419 -0.90 -1.17 -6.43
N GLY A 420 -1.09 -1.35 -5.11
CA GLY A 420 -0.25 -2.20 -4.27
C GLY A 420 -0.35 -3.69 -4.62
N LYS A 421 -1.57 -4.17 -4.84
CA LYS A 421 -1.86 -5.57 -5.24
C LYS A 421 -1.84 -5.75 -6.75
N ASN A 422 -2.10 -4.68 -7.51
CA ASN A 422 -2.14 -4.72 -8.97
C ASN A 422 -1.12 -3.74 -9.59
N PRO A 423 0.09 -4.21 -9.96
CA PRO A 423 1.11 -3.36 -10.56
C PRO A 423 0.71 -2.67 -11.87
N ALA A 424 -0.27 -3.20 -12.61
CA ALA A 424 -0.76 -2.57 -13.84
C ALA A 424 -1.38 -1.19 -13.59
N LEU A 425 -1.88 -0.94 -12.37
CA LEU A 425 -2.48 0.35 -11.98
C LEU A 425 -1.44 1.41 -11.57
N ARG A 426 -0.13 1.12 -11.62
CA ARG A 426 0.97 2.05 -11.29
C ARG A 426 1.29 3.03 -12.44
N GLU A 427 0.28 3.34 -13.24
CA GLU A 427 0.34 4.28 -14.36
C GLU A 427 0.31 5.74 -13.85
N LYS A 428 1.14 6.61 -14.41
CA LYS A 428 1.32 7.99 -13.92
C LYS A 428 0.41 8.97 -14.64
N ASN A 429 0.09 8.69 -15.91
CA ASN A 429 -0.75 9.54 -16.73
C ASN A 429 -2.23 9.32 -16.40
N SER A 430 -2.96 10.41 -16.15
CA SER A 430 -4.34 10.36 -15.63
C SER A 430 -5.32 9.66 -16.60
N LEU A 431 -5.24 9.95 -17.91
CA LEU A 431 -6.13 9.34 -18.91
C LEU A 431 -5.84 7.85 -19.11
N ARG A 432 -4.56 7.47 -19.14
CA ARG A 432 -4.17 6.05 -19.21
C ARG A 432 -4.57 5.29 -17.94
N ALA A 433 -4.45 5.92 -16.78
CA ALA A 433 -4.88 5.35 -15.51
C ALA A 433 -6.39 5.09 -15.49
N LEU A 434 -7.24 6.01 -16.00
CA LEU A 434 -8.68 5.77 -16.14
C LEU A 434 -9.00 4.53 -16.99
N ALA A 435 -8.36 4.40 -18.16
CA ALA A 435 -8.55 3.21 -19.00
C ALA A 435 -8.13 1.92 -18.29
N LEU A 436 -7.07 1.96 -17.48
CA LEU A 436 -6.63 0.80 -16.70
C LEU A 436 -7.57 0.49 -15.52
N LEU A 437 -8.14 1.50 -14.86
CA LEU A 437 -9.17 1.30 -13.83
C LEU A 437 -10.40 0.60 -14.40
N GLN A 438 -10.85 0.99 -15.59
CA GLN A 438 -11.93 0.33 -16.31
C GLN A 438 -11.59 -1.12 -16.67
N ASN A 439 -10.42 -1.34 -17.28
CA ASN A 439 -9.98 -2.68 -17.70
C ASN A 439 -9.84 -3.68 -16.53
N ASN A 440 -9.70 -3.18 -15.30
CA ASN A 440 -9.63 -3.99 -14.08
C ASN A 440 -10.97 -4.04 -13.32
N GLY A 441 -12.07 -3.54 -13.89
CA GLY A 441 -13.42 -3.60 -13.32
C GLY A 441 -13.62 -2.73 -12.08
N LEU A 442 -12.78 -1.71 -11.87
CA LEU A 442 -12.88 -0.81 -10.71
C LEU A 442 -13.85 0.35 -10.94
N ILE A 443 -14.10 0.69 -12.21
CA ILE A 443 -15.08 1.67 -12.65
C ILE A 443 -15.77 1.15 -13.91
N ASP A 444 -17.01 1.58 -14.15
CA ASP A 444 -17.75 1.23 -15.35
C ASP A 444 -17.29 2.05 -16.58
N ALA A 445 -17.77 1.64 -17.75
CA ALA A 445 -17.44 2.29 -19.02
C ALA A 445 -17.99 3.72 -19.11
N GLU A 446 -19.17 3.97 -18.54
CA GLU A 446 -19.83 5.27 -18.54
C GLU A 446 -19.01 6.31 -17.77
N THR A 447 -18.63 5.98 -16.53
CA THR A 447 -17.76 6.79 -15.66
C THR A 447 -16.44 7.10 -16.36
N THR A 448 -15.87 6.12 -17.06
CA THR A 448 -14.58 6.29 -17.75
C THR A 448 -14.68 7.28 -18.90
N VAL A 449 -15.75 7.20 -19.72
CA VAL A 449 -16.01 8.13 -20.83
C VAL A 449 -16.21 9.54 -20.27
N ILE A 450 -17.12 9.70 -19.31
CA ILE A 450 -17.44 11.00 -18.69
C ILE A 450 -16.18 11.66 -18.13
N LEU A 451 -15.40 10.95 -17.29
CA LEU A 451 -14.21 11.53 -16.68
C LEU A 451 -13.10 11.83 -17.71
N SER A 452 -12.97 11.02 -18.76
CA SER A 452 -11.95 11.24 -19.81
C SER A 452 -12.30 12.46 -20.66
N GLU A 453 -13.56 12.60 -21.07
CA GLU A 453 -14.05 13.74 -21.84
C GLU A 453 -14.01 15.03 -21.02
N ALA A 454 -14.47 14.99 -19.76
CA ALA A 454 -14.40 16.11 -18.84
C ALA A 454 -12.96 16.54 -18.57
N TYR A 455 -12.05 15.60 -18.28
CA TYR A 455 -10.63 15.91 -18.06
C TYR A 455 -10.02 16.57 -19.29
N THR A 456 -10.30 16.02 -20.48
CA THR A 456 -9.79 16.54 -21.75
C THR A 456 -10.31 17.96 -21.99
N PHE A 457 -11.61 18.17 -21.86
CA PHE A 457 -12.24 19.47 -22.04
C PHE A 457 -11.72 20.52 -21.05
N LEU A 458 -11.74 20.23 -19.74
CA LEU A 458 -11.31 21.17 -18.71
C LEU A 458 -9.83 21.54 -18.85
N ARG A 459 -8.97 20.58 -19.23
CA ARG A 459 -7.55 20.85 -19.51
C ARG A 459 -7.35 21.69 -20.76
N THR A 460 -8.09 21.43 -21.83
CA THR A 460 -8.05 22.27 -23.03
C THR A 460 -8.46 23.70 -22.70
N VAL A 461 -9.54 23.90 -21.94
CA VAL A 461 -9.94 25.24 -21.49
C VAL A 461 -8.84 25.89 -20.65
N GLU A 462 -8.25 25.17 -19.69
CA GLU A 462 -7.13 25.66 -18.89
C GLU A 462 -5.95 26.09 -19.78
N HIS A 463 -5.59 25.31 -20.81
CA HIS A 463 -4.55 25.67 -21.79
C HIS A 463 -4.91 26.95 -22.54
N ARG A 464 -6.16 27.10 -22.99
CA ARG A 464 -6.63 28.29 -23.72
C ARG A 464 -6.64 29.55 -22.89
N ILE A 465 -6.75 29.46 -21.56
CA ILE A 465 -6.60 30.62 -20.67
C ILE A 465 -5.11 30.93 -20.47
N GLN A 466 -4.28 29.92 -20.23
CA GLN A 466 -2.86 30.09 -19.91
C GLN A 466 -2.04 30.63 -21.11
N VAL A 467 -2.35 30.20 -22.33
CA VAL A 467 -1.56 30.53 -23.54
C VAL A 467 -1.67 32.01 -23.94
N VAL A 468 -2.71 32.73 -23.51
CA VAL A 468 -2.98 34.13 -23.93
C VAL A 468 -1.83 35.06 -23.54
N GLN A 469 -1.32 34.91 -22.31
CA GLN A 469 -0.29 35.78 -21.71
C GLN A 469 0.77 35.00 -20.92
N GLU A 470 0.85 33.68 -21.10
CA GLU A 470 1.72 32.81 -20.30
C GLU A 470 1.50 32.96 -18.78
N ARG A 471 0.24 33.08 -18.37
CA ARG A 471 -0.15 33.30 -16.97
C ARG A 471 -0.62 32.00 -16.33
N GLN A 472 -0.18 31.74 -15.10
CA GLN A 472 -0.65 30.63 -14.27
C GLN A 472 -1.98 31.03 -13.63
N THR A 473 -3.04 30.99 -14.42
CA THR A 473 -4.41 31.19 -13.97
C THR A 473 -5.24 29.94 -14.24
N HIS A 474 -6.16 29.66 -13.31
CA HIS A 474 -7.15 28.59 -13.41
C HIS A 474 -8.57 29.15 -13.41
N ASN A 475 -8.72 30.47 -13.31
CA ASN A 475 -10.01 31.14 -13.20
C ASN A 475 -10.54 31.46 -14.59
N LEU A 476 -11.82 31.19 -14.79
CA LEU A 476 -12.57 31.63 -15.95
C LEU A 476 -12.63 33.17 -16.00
N PRO A 477 -12.61 33.77 -17.19
CA PRO A 477 -12.83 35.20 -17.34
C PRO A 477 -14.22 35.60 -16.81
N THR A 478 -14.28 36.69 -16.04
CA THR A 478 -15.55 37.30 -15.61
C THR A 478 -16.09 38.32 -16.62
N ASP A 479 -15.21 38.85 -17.47
CA ASP A 479 -15.59 39.71 -18.58
C ASP A 479 -16.20 38.87 -19.71
N GLU A 480 -17.40 39.24 -20.15
CA GLU A 480 -18.16 38.48 -21.16
C GLU A 480 -17.46 38.48 -22.53
N LEU A 481 -16.75 39.55 -22.89
CA LEU A 481 -16.00 39.59 -24.15
C LEU A 481 -14.80 38.62 -24.10
N GLU A 482 -14.05 38.59 -23.01
CA GLU A 482 -12.97 37.61 -22.82
C GLU A 482 -13.48 36.17 -22.69
N PHE A 483 -14.66 35.96 -22.13
CA PHE A 483 -15.31 34.65 -22.12
C PHE A 483 -15.68 34.19 -23.53
N GLU A 484 -16.20 35.09 -24.38
CA GLU A 484 -16.48 34.80 -25.79
C GLU A 484 -15.19 34.54 -26.59
N ARG A 485 -14.10 35.25 -26.29
CA ARG A 485 -12.78 34.94 -26.86
C ARG A 485 -12.29 33.56 -26.42
N LEU A 486 -12.54 33.17 -25.17
CA LEU A 486 -12.19 31.86 -24.65
C LEU A 486 -12.99 30.74 -25.34
N SER A 487 -14.30 30.90 -25.50
CA SER A 487 -15.15 29.92 -26.19
C SER A 487 -14.64 29.68 -27.62
N ARG A 488 -14.30 30.76 -28.35
CA ARG A 488 -13.74 30.69 -29.70
C ARG A 488 -12.37 30.04 -29.75
N ARG A 489 -11.48 30.32 -28.78
CA ARG A 489 -10.19 29.59 -28.63
C ARG A 489 -10.37 28.09 -28.39
N CYS A 490 -11.50 27.69 -27.80
CA CYS A 490 -11.87 26.29 -27.59
C CYS A 490 -12.61 25.68 -28.79
N GLY A 491 -12.82 26.43 -29.88
CA GLY A 491 -13.51 25.97 -31.09
C GLY A 491 -15.02 26.18 -31.10
N PHE A 492 -15.57 26.96 -30.16
CA PHE A 492 -17.00 27.25 -30.09
C PHE A 492 -17.29 28.64 -30.67
N ILE A 493 -18.24 28.71 -31.61
CA ILE A 493 -18.74 29.98 -32.16
C ILE A 493 -19.76 30.63 -31.21
N ASP A 494 -20.42 29.83 -30.37
CA ASP A 494 -21.44 30.26 -29.42
C ASP A 494 -20.95 30.05 -27.98
N GLY A 495 -20.65 31.15 -27.28
CA GLY A 495 -20.25 31.14 -25.88
C GLY A 495 -21.30 30.55 -24.92
N ALA A 496 -22.60 30.66 -25.23
CA ALA A 496 -23.64 30.07 -24.40
C ALA A 496 -23.60 28.54 -24.45
N LYS A 497 -23.41 27.98 -25.65
CA LYS A 497 -23.22 26.52 -25.82
C LYS A 497 -21.96 26.02 -25.12
N PHE A 498 -20.86 26.77 -25.21
CA PHE A 498 -19.62 26.45 -24.49
C PHE A 498 -19.86 26.41 -22.97
N ARG A 499 -20.56 27.41 -22.41
CA ARG A 499 -20.90 27.47 -20.99
C ARG A 499 -21.77 26.30 -20.54
N GLN A 500 -22.75 25.92 -21.36
CA GLN A 500 -23.62 24.77 -21.07
C GLN A 500 -22.82 23.46 -20.99
N ILE A 501 -21.92 23.21 -21.94
CA ILE A 501 -21.07 22.01 -21.95
C ILE A 501 -20.13 21.99 -20.75
N LEU A 502 -19.50 23.12 -20.44
CA LEU A 502 -18.62 23.26 -19.28
C LEU A 502 -19.33 22.89 -17.98
N GLU A 503 -20.54 23.42 -17.75
CA GLU A 503 -21.29 23.14 -16.53
C GLU A 503 -21.85 21.71 -16.49
N SER A 504 -22.18 21.11 -17.65
CA SER A 504 -22.58 19.70 -17.74
C SER A 504 -21.46 18.78 -17.23
N TYR A 505 -20.24 18.93 -17.75
CA TYR A 505 -19.10 18.12 -17.31
C TYR A 505 -18.79 18.33 -15.82
N ARG A 506 -18.87 19.56 -15.31
CA ARG A 506 -18.65 19.83 -13.89
C ARG A 506 -19.70 19.17 -13.00
N GLN A 507 -20.96 19.15 -13.40
CA GLN A 507 -22.02 18.48 -12.64
C GLN A 507 -21.81 16.97 -12.60
N GLU A 508 -21.47 16.36 -13.74
CA GLU A 508 -21.20 14.92 -13.85
C GLU A 508 -19.98 14.50 -13.03
N VAL A 509 -18.86 15.23 -13.14
CA VAL A 509 -17.65 14.98 -12.33
C VAL A 509 -17.98 15.10 -10.84
N ALA A 510 -18.72 16.13 -10.44
CA ALA A 510 -19.06 16.33 -9.04
C ALA A 510 -19.97 15.21 -8.49
N ALA A 511 -20.86 14.65 -9.30
CA ALA A 511 -21.69 13.50 -8.93
C ALA A 511 -20.83 12.26 -8.69
N ILE A 512 -19.95 11.92 -9.65
CA ILE A 512 -19.03 10.77 -9.55
C ILE A 512 -18.08 10.93 -8.34
N TYR A 513 -17.55 12.14 -8.13
CA TYR A 513 -16.68 12.45 -6.99
C TYR A 513 -17.43 12.36 -5.65
N HIS A 514 -18.69 12.79 -5.63
CA HIS A 514 -19.51 12.69 -4.43
C HIS A 514 -19.63 11.24 -3.99
N ASP A 515 -20.00 10.33 -4.89
CA ASP A 515 -20.24 8.91 -4.61
C ASP A 515 -18.97 8.13 -4.19
N LEU A 516 -17.78 8.65 -4.50
CA LEU A 516 -16.50 8.10 -4.08
C LEU A 516 -16.43 7.99 -2.54
N PHE A 517 -16.37 6.76 -2.02
CA PHE A 517 -16.36 6.35 -0.59
C PHE A 517 -17.70 6.28 0.15
N TYR A 518 -18.84 6.64 -0.45
CA TYR A 518 -20.15 6.51 0.23
C TYR A 518 -20.85 5.16 0.00
N ALA A 519 -20.42 4.39 -1.00
CA ALA A 519 -20.95 3.04 -1.25
C ALA A 519 -20.54 1.99 -0.20
N SER A 520 -19.59 2.30 0.71
CA SER A 520 -19.09 1.39 1.75
C SER A 520 -19.48 1.78 3.18
N GLU A 521 -20.37 2.76 3.36
CA GLU A 521 -21.09 2.92 4.63
C GLU A 521 -22.19 1.85 4.73
N VAL A 522 -21.77 0.62 5.05
CA VAL A 522 -22.66 -0.28 5.79
C VAL A 522 -23.04 0.49 7.06
N GLU A 523 -24.33 0.77 7.18
CA GLU A 523 -25.01 1.44 8.29
C GLU A 523 -24.19 1.41 9.58
N ALA A 524 -23.55 2.53 9.92
CA ALA A 524 -23.07 2.74 11.26
C ALA A 524 -24.32 2.82 12.16
N GLU A 525 -24.73 1.69 12.73
CA GLU A 525 -25.73 1.65 13.80
C GLU A 525 -25.37 2.73 14.83
N ALA A 526 -26.32 3.60 15.13
CA ALA A 526 -26.14 4.69 16.06
C ALA A 526 -25.65 4.12 17.41
N VAL A 527 -24.43 4.50 17.81
CA VAL A 527 -23.92 4.23 19.15
C VAL A 527 -24.93 4.81 20.15
N PRO A 528 -25.48 4.02 21.10
CA PRO A 528 -26.38 4.54 22.10
C PRO A 528 -25.71 5.70 22.87
N ALA A 529 -26.40 6.84 23.02
CA ALA A 529 -25.85 8.03 23.66
C ALA A 529 -25.27 7.76 25.07
N GLU A 530 -25.85 6.78 25.77
CA GLU A 530 -25.42 6.29 27.08
C GLU A 530 -24.02 5.64 27.07
N VAL A 531 -23.64 4.97 25.97
CA VAL A 531 -22.33 4.33 25.81
C VAL A 531 -21.26 5.35 25.43
N ALA A 532 -21.62 6.37 24.65
CA ALA A 532 -20.74 7.50 24.37
C ALA A 532 -20.40 8.30 25.63
N TYR A 533 -21.36 8.43 26.55
CA TYR A 533 -21.20 9.14 27.82
C TYR A 533 -20.19 8.49 28.77
N LEU A 534 -20.04 7.15 28.74
CA LEU A 534 -19.07 6.41 29.55
C LEU A 534 -17.60 6.76 29.24
N PHE A 535 -17.33 7.34 28.06
CA PHE A 535 -15.98 7.71 27.61
C PHE A 535 -15.71 9.21 27.68
N ASP A 536 -16.64 10.03 28.17
CA ASP A 536 -16.42 11.47 28.32
C ASP A 536 -15.34 11.74 29.39
N PRO A 537 -14.23 12.42 29.06
CA PRO A 537 -13.21 12.82 30.03
C PRO A 537 -13.72 13.70 31.17
N ALA A 538 -14.87 14.36 31.00
CA ALA A 538 -15.46 15.24 31.99
C ALA A 538 -16.32 14.53 33.06
N THR A 539 -16.62 13.24 32.90
CA THR A 539 -17.46 12.47 33.84
C THR A 539 -16.73 12.18 35.15
N GLU A 540 -17.39 12.40 36.29
CA GLU A 540 -16.80 12.10 37.60
C GLU A 540 -16.73 10.57 37.85
N PRO A 541 -15.65 10.05 38.50
CA PRO A 541 -15.51 8.62 38.75
C PRO A 541 -16.66 7.97 39.52
N ALA A 542 -17.32 8.72 40.41
CA ALA A 542 -18.46 8.22 41.18
C ALA A 542 -19.69 7.97 40.27
N GLU A 543 -19.96 8.89 39.34
CA GLU A 543 -21.05 8.76 38.36
C GLU A 543 -20.77 7.61 37.37
N LEU A 544 -19.51 7.46 36.95
CA LEU A 544 -19.08 6.39 36.06
C LEU A 544 -19.29 5.00 36.70
N GLN A 545 -19.00 4.85 38.00
CA GLN A 545 -19.23 3.60 38.74
C GLN A 545 -20.72 3.25 38.84
N GLU A 546 -21.61 4.23 39.04
CA GLU A 546 -23.05 3.98 39.07
C GLU A 546 -23.56 3.49 37.71
N LEU A 547 -23.09 4.08 36.61
CA LEU A 547 -23.45 3.68 35.25
C LEU A 547 -22.94 2.26 34.93
N LEU A 548 -21.70 1.93 35.30
CA LEU A 548 -21.13 0.59 35.09
C LEU A 548 -21.92 -0.47 35.90
N LYS A 549 -22.29 -0.17 37.14
CA LYS A 549 -23.14 -1.05 37.95
C LYS A 549 -24.50 -1.28 37.30
N ALA A 550 -25.12 -0.23 36.76
CA ALA A 550 -26.39 -0.34 36.05
C ALA A 550 -26.31 -1.17 34.75
N LYS A 551 -25.12 -1.29 34.16
CA LYS A 551 -24.84 -2.08 32.95
C LYS A 551 -24.33 -3.50 33.25
N GLY A 552 -24.35 -3.95 34.51
CA GLY A 552 -24.10 -5.35 34.89
C GLY A 552 -22.67 -5.69 35.31
N PHE A 553 -21.83 -4.69 35.64
CA PHE A 553 -20.53 -4.94 36.25
C PHE A 553 -20.66 -5.22 37.76
N ASP A 554 -20.04 -6.31 38.23
CA ASP A 554 -20.03 -6.73 39.63
C ASP A 554 -18.96 -6.00 40.45
N ASP A 555 -17.87 -5.53 39.81
CA ASP A 555 -16.84 -4.66 40.39
C ASP A 555 -16.76 -3.31 39.65
N PRO A 556 -17.72 -2.38 39.86
CA PRO A 556 -17.75 -1.10 39.17
C PRO A 556 -16.51 -0.24 39.43
N ALA A 557 -15.89 -0.36 40.62
CA ALA A 557 -14.68 0.37 40.97
C ALA A 557 -13.50 -0.09 40.11
N GLY A 558 -13.26 -1.41 40.02
CA GLY A 558 -12.24 -1.96 39.14
C GLY A 558 -12.51 -1.68 37.66
N ALA A 559 -13.76 -1.79 37.21
CA ALA A 559 -14.14 -1.47 35.83
C ALA A 559 -13.91 0.01 35.47
N CYS A 560 -14.15 0.93 36.41
CA CYS A 560 -13.87 2.35 36.27
C CYS A 560 -12.36 2.61 36.10
N GLU A 561 -11.50 1.97 36.90
CA GLU A 561 -10.05 2.09 36.77
C GLU A 561 -9.56 1.57 35.40
N THR A 562 -10.06 0.40 34.98
CA THR A 562 -9.75 -0.16 33.66
C THR A 562 -10.21 0.76 32.52
N LEU A 563 -11.41 1.36 32.61
CA LEU A 563 -11.92 2.28 31.58
C LEU A 563 -11.02 3.51 31.44
N ILE A 564 -10.62 4.11 32.56
CA ILE A 564 -9.71 5.26 32.57
C ILE A 564 -8.35 4.88 31.99
N SER A 565 -7.81 3.72 32.38
CA SER A 565 -6.55 3.17 31.85
C SER A 565 -6.60 2.96 30.33
N LEU A 566 -7.72 2.46 29.81
CA LEU A 566 -7.94 2.28 28.37
C LEU A 566 -8.08 3.62 27.61
N ARG A 567 -8.80 4.59 28.18
CA ARG A 567 -9.09 5.91 27.57
C ARG A 567 -7.86 6.82 27.51
N ASP A 568 -7.12 6.89 28.61
CA ASP A 568 -6.05 7.88 28.79
C ASP A 568 -4.65 7.25 28.68
N GLY A 569 -4.56 5.91 28.72
CA GLY A 569 -3.31 5.15 28.75
C GLY A 569 -2.76 5.00 30.17
N PRO A 570 -1.85 4.03 30.40
CA PRO A 570 -1.27 3.81 31.72
C PRO A 570 -0.43 5.04 32.16
N PRO A 571 -0.35 5.34 33.48
CA PRO A 571 0.19 6.60 34.01
C PRO A 571 1.62 7.00 33.58
N ARG A 572 2.40 6.08 33.01
CA ARG A 572 3.79 6.29 32.56
C ARG A 572 3.96 6.24 31.04
N HIS A 573 2.91 5.91 30.28
CA HIS A 573 2.93 5.80 28.82
C HIS A 573 1.58 6.25 28.24
N PRO A 574 1.32 7.57 28.14
CA PRO A 574 0.07 8.09 27.59
C PRO A 574 -0.10 7.69 26.12
N LEU A 575 -1.36 7.56 25.68
CA LEU A 575 -1.66 7.25 24.28
C LEU A 575 -1.18 8.38 23.36
N SER A 576 -0.58 8.03 22.22
CA SER A 576 -0.27 9.01 21.17
C SER A 576 -1.57 9.65 20.64
N PRO A 577 -1.53 10.88 20.09
CA PRO A 577 -2.71 11.52 19.51
C PRO A 577 -3.43 10.66 18.45
N GLN A 578 -2.67 9.87 17.68
CA GLN A 578 -3.19 8.92 16.71
C GLN A 578 -3.86 7.72 17.37
N ALA A 579 -3.21 7.09 18.36
CA ALA A 579 -3.79 5.97 19.11
C ALA A 579 -5.08 6.37 19.83
N ARG A 580 -5.13 7.57 20.41
CA ARG A 580 -6.32 8.11 21.08
C ARG A 580 -7.49 8.32 20.11
N ARG A 581 -7.22 8.80 18.89
CA ARG A 581 -8.25 8.94 17.84
C ARG A 581 -8.83 7.59 17.41
N HIS A 582 -7.98 6.59 17.17
CA HIS A 582 -8.45 5.24 16.82
C HIS A 582 -9.20 4.59 17.98
N PHE A 583 -8.69 4.72 19.20
CA PHE A 583 -9.36 4.21 20.40
C PHE A 583 -10.75 4.84 20.59
N ASN A 584 -10.91 6.16 20.43
CA ASN A 584 -12.21 6.82 20.58
C ASN A 584 -13.27 6.33 19.58
N ARG A 585 -12.86 5.85 18.40
CA ARG A 585 -13.77 5.23 17.42
C ARG A 585 -14.10 3.78 17.77
N LEU A 586 -13.12 3.05 18.31
CA LEU A 586 -13.24 1.64 18.70
C LEU A 586 -13.98 1.45 20.03
N ALA A 587 -13.80 2.37 20.98
CA ALA A 587 -14.20 2.26 22.37
C ALA A 587 -15.70 2.01 22.57
N PRO A 588 -16.61 2.71 21.86
CA PRO A 588 -18.04 2.41 21.99
C PRO A 588 -18.41 1.02 21.46
N LEU A 589 -17.78 0.57 20.38
CA LEU A 589 -18.01 -0.77 19.81
C LEU A 589 -17.52 -1.86 20.77
N LEU A 590 -16.32 -1.70 21.33
CA LEU A 590 -15.79 -2.61 22.36
C LEU A 590 -16.74 -2.70 23.56
N LEU A 591 -17.21 -1.56 24.05
CA LEU A 591 -18.01 -1.52 25.26
C LEU A 591 -19.41 -2.12 25.06
N CYS A 592 -20.03 -1.92 23.90
CA CYS A 592 -21.28 -2.60 23.55
C CYS A 592 -21.13 -4.12 23.60
N GLU A 593 -20.04 -4.67 23.05
CA GLU A 593 -19.80 -6.11 23.07
C GLU A 593 -19.47 -6.61 24.48
N VAL A 594 -18.71 -5.84 25.28
CA VAL A 594 -18.36 -6.22 26.66
C VAL A 594 -19.61 -6.28 27.55
N ILE A 595 -20.49 -5.28 27.47
CA ILE A 595 -21.72 -5.21 28.27
C ILE A 595 -22.68 -6.36 27.92
N ALA A 596 -22.64 -6.84 26.68
CA ALA A 596 -23.47 -7.96 26.23
C ALA A 596 -23.01 -9.33 26.75
N LEU A 597 -21.83 -9.42 27.39
CA LEU A 597 -21.28 -10.68 27.89
C LEU A 597 -21.81 -11.05 29.28
N PRO A 598 -21.82 -12.36 29.62
CA PRO A 598 -22.18 -12.82 30.95
C PRO A 598 -21.16 -12.46 32.04
N GLU A 599 -19.89 -12.25 31.68
CA GLU A 599 -18.78 -11.95 32.60
C GLU A 599 -18.01 -10.68 32.15
N PRO A 600 -18.64 -9.49 32.22
CA PRO A 600 -18.07 -8.25 31.68
C PRO A 600 -16.79 -7.83 32.43
N ASP A 601 -16.72 -8.00 33.76
CA ASP A 601 -15.55 -7.68 34.57
C ASP A 601 -14.30 -8.50 34.20
N MET A 602 -14.48 -9.76 33.80
CA MET A 602 -13.37 -10.60 33.32
C MET A 602 -12.91 -10.15 31.93
N ALA A 603 -13.86 -9.91 31.02
CA ALA A 603 -13.57 -9.47 29.67
C ALA A 603 -12.78 -8.15 29.66
N PHE A 604 -13.21 -7.19 30.47
CA PHE A 604 -12.62 -5.86 30.52
C PHE A 604 -11.19 -5.87 31.07
N ARG A 605 -10.93 -6.63 32.15
CA ARG A 605 -9.57 -6.77 32.72
C ARG A 605 -8.62 -7.50 31.78
N ASN A 606 -9.09 -8.54 31.08
CA ASN A 606 -8.27 -9.24 30.10
C ASN A 606 -7.99 -8.36 28.87
N LEU A 607 -8.97 -7.59 28.41
CA LEU A 607 -8.80 -6.60 27.33
C LEU A 607 -7.76 -5.54 27.69
N GLU A 608 -7.80 -4.99 28.91
CA GLU A 608 -6.80 -4.03 29.39
C GLU A 608 -5.38 -4.61 29.38
N ARG A 609 -5.21 -5.81 29.95
CA ARG A 609 -3.91 -6.50 29.99
C ARG A 609 -3.39 -6.80 28.60
N PHE A 610 -4.29 -7.24 27.72
CA PHE A 610 -3.98 -7.53 26.33
C PHE A 610 -3.49 -6.27 25.60
N LEU A 611 -4.25 -5.18 25.65
CA LEU A 611 -3.85 -3.90 25.06
C LEU A 611 -2.58 -3.32 25.70
N GLY A 612 -2.38 -3.59 27.00
CA GLY A 612 -1.17 -3.28 27.75
C GLY A 612 0.07 -3.96 27.19
N ALA A 613 -0.04 -5.23 26.79
CA ALA A 613 1.05 -6.05 26.24
C ALA A 613 1.45 -5.69 24.79
N LEU A 614 0.62 -4.94 24.06
CA LEU A 614 0.90 -4.54 22.69
C LEU A 614 1.94 -3.42 22.61
N ARG A 615 2.98 -3.63 21.79
CA ARG A 615 4.01 -2.61 21.50
C ARG A 615 3.53 -1.53 20.53
N ALA A 616 2.66 -1.85 19.57
CA ALA A 616 2.18 -0.95 18.51
C ALA A 616 0.65 -0.71 18.60
N ARG A 617 0.20 -0.09 19.70
CA ARG A 617 -1.23 0.08 20.01
C ARG A 617 -2.04 0.82 18.93
N ALA A 618 -1.45 1.82 18.27
CA ALA A 618 -2.15 2.61 17.25
C ALA A 618 -2.58 1.76 16.04
N THR A 619 -1.65 0.94 15.51
CA THR A 619 -1.91 0.04 14.37
C THR A 619 -2.95 -1.01 14.73
N PHE A 620 -2.90 -1.53 15.96
CA PHE A 620 -3.85 -2.52 16.43
C PHE A 620 -5.27 -1.95 16.63
N PHE A 621 -5.38 -0.74 17.20
CA PHE A 621 -6.68 -0.06 17.32
C PHE A 621 -7.31 0.24 15.95
N ALA A 622 -6.50 0.59 14.95
CA ALA A 622 -6.97 0.73 13.58
C ALA A 622 -7.52 -0.62 13.06
N LEU A 623 -6.73 -1.69 13.14
CA LEU A 623 -7.13 -3.04 12.72
C LEU A 623 -8.41 -3.55 13.38
N LEU A 624 -8.62 -3.26 14.68
CA LEU A 624 -9.87 -3.63 15.36
C LEU A 624 -11.04 -2.76 14.92
N ALA A 625 -10.84 -1.45 14.72
CA ALA A 625 -11.90 -0.58 14.21
C ALA A 625 -12.38 -1.00 12.81
N GLU A 626 -11.51 -1.67 12.05
CA GLU A 626 -11.75 -2.21 10.70
C GLU A 626 -12.47 -3.55 10.70
N ASN A 627 -12.24 -4.37 11.73
CA ASN A 627 -12.69 -5.75 11.78
C ASN A 627 -13.65 -5.96 12.96
N ARG A 628 -14.89 -5.47 12.85
CA ARG A 628 -15.92 -5.65 13.90
C ARG A 628 -16.15 -7.12 14.30
N PRO A 629 -16.12 -8.12 13.40
CA PRO A 629 -16.18 -9.53 13.80
C PRO A 629 -15.02 -9.94 14.72
N LEU A 630 -13.83 -9.37 14.52
CA LEU A 630 -12.67 -9.64 15.36
C LEU A 630 -12.82 -9.04 16.75
N ILE A 631 -13.45 -7.86 16.88
CA ILE A 631 -13.82 -7.29 18.19
C ILE A 631 -14.70 -8.26 18.97
N LYS A 632 -15.79 -8.75 18.34
CA LYS A 632 -16.72 -9.70 18.96
C LYS A 632 -16.00 -10.97 19.40
N LEU A 633 -15.16 -11.53 18.54
CA LEU A 633 -14.41 -12.74 18.83
C LEU A 633 -13.43 -12.54 19.99
N LEU A 634 -12.67 -11.44 20.00
CA LEU A 634 -11.71 -11.12 21.06
C LEU A 634 -12.39 -10.91 22.40
N VAL A 635 -13.44 -10.09 22.42
CA VAL A 635 -14.21 -9.79 23.63
C VAL A 635 -14.88 -11.05 24.15
N SER A 636 -15.47 -11.87 23.26
CA SER A 636 -16.01 -13.20 23.60
C SER A 636 -14.95 -14.11 24.23
N LEU A 637 -13.76 -14.23 23.63
CA LEU A 637 -12.66 -15.03 24.20
C LEU A 637 -12.27 -14.53 25.59
N PHE A 638 -12.16 -13.21 25.77
CA PHE A 638 -11.82 -12.58 27.05
C PHE A 638 -12.89 -12.74 28.13
N GLY A 639 -14.16 -12.83 27.73
CA GLY A 639 -15.31 -13.06 28.61
C GLY A 639 -15.68 -14.52 28.84
N THR A 640 -15.13 -15.47 28.08
CA THR A 640 -15.50 -16.90 28.18
C THR A 640 -14.39 -17.77 28.75
N SER A 641 -13.11 -17.42 28.58
CA SER A 641 -12.01 -18.28 29.02
C SER A 641 -10.79 -17.52 29.53
N GLN A 642 -10.59 -17.54 30.85
CA GLN A 642 -9.39 -16.99 31.48
C GLN A 642 -8.11 -17.71 31.04
N PHE A 643 -8.20 -18.99 30.70
CA PHE A 643 -7.08 -19.80 30.23
C PHE A 643 -6.61 -19.35 28.84
N LEU A 644 -7.52 -19.26 27.86
CA LEU A 644 -7.20 -18.81 26.50
C LEU A 644 -6.78 -17.34 26.48
N SER A 645 -7.42 -16.51 27.32
CA SER A 645 -7.05 -15.10 27.49
C SER A 645 -5.58 -14.95 27.87
N ARG A 646 -5.08 -15.78 28.81
CA ARG A 646 -3.66 -15.74 29.23
C ARG A 646 -2.72 -16.10 28.10
N ILE A 647 -3.08 -17.11 27.29
CA ILE A 647 -2.28 -17.51 26.12
C ILE A 647 -2.16 -16.35 25.14
N LEU A 648 -3.30 -15.74 24.78
CA LEU A 648 -3.32 -14.61 23.84
C LEU A 648 -2.58 -13.37 24.37
N ILE A 649 -2.72 -13.06 25.67
CA ILE A 649 -2.00 -11.93 26.30
C ILE A 649 -0.48 -12.16 26.32
N GLN A 650 -0.03 -13.40 26.52
CA GLN A 650 1.40 -13.73 26.49
C GLN A 650 1.97 -13.71 25.07
N HIS A 651 1.15 -14.05 24.07
CA HIS A 651 1.56 -14.15 22.66
C HIS A 651 0.65 -13.31 21.75
N PRO A 652 0.65 -11.97 21.87
CA PRO A 652 -0.26 -11.11 21.11
C PRO A 652 -0.05 -11.15 19.59
N GLY A 653 1.14 -11.57 19.12
CA GLY A 653 1.42 -11.74 17.69
C GLY A 653 0.62 -12.87 17.02
N THR A 654 -0.01 -13.75 17.80
CA THR A 654 -0.93 -14.78 17.27
C THR A 654 -2.20 -14.21 16.65
N LEU A 655 -2.47 -12.92 16.84
CA LEU A 655 -3.55 -12.21 16.15
C LEU A 655 -3.32 -12.03 14.65
N ASP A 656 -2.07 -12.13 14.18
CA ASP A 656 -1.81 -12.07 12.74
C ASP A 656 -2.55 -13.21 12.00
N PHE A 657 -2.69 -14.38 12.64
CA PHE A 657 -3.49 -15.50 12.10
C PHE A 657 -4.99 -15.20 12.03
N LEU A 658 -5.51 -14.31 12.88
CA LEU A 658 -6.92 -13.93 12.92
C LEU A 658 -7.30 -12.90 11.85
N VAL A 659 -6.31 -12.15 11.36
CA VAL A 659 -6.50 -11.03 10.43
C VAL A 659 -6.08 -11.43 9.01
N ALA A 660 -5.06 -12.27 8.88
CA ALA A 660 -4.51 -12.67 7.59
C ALA A 660 -5.39 -13.65 6.81
N ASP A 661 -6.39 -14.28 7.44
CA ASP A 661 -7.05 -15.43 6.84
C ASP A 661 -8.58 -15.44 7.01
N GLN A 662 -9.28 -15.02 5.94
CA GLN A 662 -10.61 -15.55 5.65
C GLN A 662 -10.53 -16.92 4.94
N ASP A 663 -9.33 -17.37 4.54
CA ASP A 663 -9.05 -18.63 3.84
C ASP A 663 -8.13 -19.58 4.65
N SER A 664 -7.97 -19.39 5.97
CA SER A 664 -7.17 -20.35 6.77
C SER A 664 -7.89 -21.68 6.78
N ASP A 665 -7.17 -22.76 6.54
CA ASP A 665 -7.64 -24.11 6.83
C ASP A 665 -7.91 -24.22 8.34
N LEU A 666 -9.15 -23.88 8.74
CA LEU A 666 -9.67 -24.04 10.10
C LEU A 666 -9.55 -25.49 10.57
N GLU A 667 -9.50 -26.42 9.63
CA GLU A 667 -9.14 -27.80 9.84
C GLU A 667 -7.79 -28.07 9.16
N LYS A 668 -6.71 -28.08 9.93
CA LYS A 668 -5.38 -28.38 9.38
C LYS A 668 -5.21 -29.88 9.22
N ALA A 669 -4.72 -30.29 8.05
CA ALA A 669 -4.25 -31.65 7.81
C ALA A 669 -2.96 -31.93 8.61
N ARG A 670 -2.70 -33.22 8.89
CA ARG A 670 -1.50 -33.69 9.62
C ARG A 670 -0.21 -33.12 9.02
N ASP A 671 -0.01 -33.29 7.72
CA ASP A 671 1.21 -32.85 7.01
C ASP A 671 1.46 -31.34 7.19
N ARG A 672 0.39 -30.54 7.27
CA ARG A 672 0.52 -29.10 7.47
C ARG A 672 0.97 -28.77 8.89
N LEU A 673 0.39 -29.41 9.90
CA LEU A 673 0.78 -29.22 11.29
C LEU A 673 2.23 -29.69 11.54
N GLU A 674 2.64 -30.80 10.94
CA GLU A 674 4.02 -31.29 11.02
C GLU A 674 5.02 -30.33 10.37
N PHE A 675 4.66 -29.77 9.21
CA PHE A 675 5.45 -28.74 8.54
C PHE A 675 5.58 -27.46 9.38
N ASP A 676 4.47 -26.98 9.94
CA ASP A 676 4.47 -25.79 10.80
C ASP A 676 5.36 -26.03 12.03
N LEU A 677 5.23 -27.18 12.72
CA LEU A 677 6.09 -27.55 13.85
C LEU A 677 7.57 -27.61 13.49
N THR A 678 7.91 -28.17 12.32
CA THR A 678 9.31 -28.25 11.86
C THR A 678 9.91 -26.85 11.72
N LYS A 679 9.17 -25.88 11.16
CA LYS A 679 9.63 -24.49 11.08
C LYS A 679 9.84 -23.84 12.43
N HIS A 680 9.04 -24.17 13.44
CA HIS A 680 9.26 -23.69 14.80
C HIS A 680 10.56 -24.24 15.38
N LEU A 681 10.85 -25.52 15.14
CA LEU A 681 12.03 -26.21 15.67
C LEU A 681 13.33 -25.84 14.95
N GLU A 682 13.31 -25.57 13.64
CA GLU A 682 14.48 -25.14 12.86
C GLU A 682 15.08 -23.81 13.36
N ARG A 683 14.29 -23.00 14.06
CA ARG A 683 14.73 -21.73 14.65
C ARG A 683 15.41 -21.90 16.02
N ALA A 684 15.35 -23.08 16.62
CA ALA A 684 15.93 -23.36 17.93
C ALA A 684 17.39 -23.79 17.81
N ASN A 685 18.26 -23.16 18.59
CA ASN A 685 19.70 -23.39 18.57
C ASN A 685 20.14 -24.49 19.54
N ASP A 686 19.36 -24.73 20.60
CA ASP A 686 19.66 -25.72 21.63
C ASP A 686 18.41 -26.51 22.08
N TYR A 687 18.61 -27.45 23.00
CA TYR A 687 17.55 -28.33 23.50
C TYR A 687 16.49 -27.58 24.31
N GLU A 688 16.86 -26.54 25.05
CA GLU A 688 15.93 -25.75 25.85
C GLU A 688 15.04 -24.90 24.93
N GLU A 689 15.63 -24.29 23.90
CA GLU A 689 14.88 -23.58 22.87
C GLU A 689 13.97 -24.52 22.05
N LYS A 690 14.38 -25.77 21.79
CA LYS A 690 13.50 -26.79 21.16
C LYS A 690 12.29 -27.10 22.06
N LEU A 691 12.48 -27.19 23.38
CA LEU A 691 11.38 -27.38 24.34
C LEU A 691 10.41 -26.18 24.32
N ASP A 692 10.92 -24.95 24.28
CA ASP A 692 10.10 -23.74 24.23
C ASP A 692 9.42 -23.56 22.86
N ALA A 693 10.06 -23.98 21.77
CA ALA A 693 9.45 -23.99 20.44
C ALA A 693 8.24 -24.95 20.36
N LEU A 694 8.35 -26.16 20.91
CA LEU A 694 7.23 -27.12 20.95
C LEU A 694 6.04 -26.57 21.76
N ARG A 695 6.30 -25.88 22.87
CA ARG A 695 5.26 -25.26 23.72
C ARG A 695 4.56 -24.10 23.03
N ARG A 696 5.32 -23.23 22.35
CA ARG A 696 4.75 -22.13 21.55
C ARG A 696 3.86 -22.67 20.44
N PHE A 697 4.34 -23.62 19.65
CA PHE A 697 3.55 -24.29 18.62
C PHE A 697 2.25 -24.87 19.19
N HIS A 698 2.34 -25.62 20.30
CA HIS A 698 1.15 -26.17 20.97
C HIS A 698 0.14 -25.09 21.37
N LYS A 699 0.58 -23.99 21.99
CA LYS A 699 -0.30 -22.88 22.39
C LYS A 699 -0.94 -22.18 21.20
N GLU A 700 -0.17 -21.94 20.14
CA GLU A 700 -0.64 -21.28 18.92
C GLU A 700 -1.74 -22.11 18.24
N GLU A 701 -1.53 -23.41 18.09
CA GLU A 701 -2.52 -24.32 17.51
C GLU A 701 -3.74 -24.53 18.43
N LEU A 702 -3.53 -24.58 19.75
CA LEU A 702 -4.63 -24.64 20.73
C LEU A 702 -5.53 -23.40 20.61
N LEU A 703 -4.93 -22.21 20.47
CA LEU A 703 -5.63 -20.95 20.30
C LEU A 703 -6.38 -20.91 18.95
N ARG A 704 -5.76 -21.37 17.87
CA ARG A 704 -6.41 -21.50 16.55
C ARG A 704 -7.68 -22.34 16.62
N VAL A 705 -7.62 -23.53 17.22
CA VAL A 705 -8.78 -24.41 17.38
C VAL A 705 -9.85 -23.76 18.26
N ALA A 706 -9.45 -23.08 19.35
CA ALA A 706 -10.38 -22.35 20.20
C ALA A 706 -11.10 -21.21 19.49
N LEU A 707 -10.40 -20.46 18.62
CA LEU A 707 -10.99 -19.37 17.87
C LEU A 707 -11.98 -19.87 16.80
N GLY A 708 -11.66 -20.99 16.14
CA GLY A 708 -12.59 -21.66 15.22
C GLY A 708 -13.86 -22.17 15.92
N ASP A 709 -13.71 -22.74 17.12
CA ASP A 709 -14.83 -23.18 17.97
C ASP A 709 -15.72 -22.00 18.40
N LEU A 710 -15.12 -20.89 18.86
CA LEU A 710 -15.84 -19.67 19.28
C LEU A 710 -16.56 -18.96 18.13
N ARG A 711 -16.03 -19.04 16.90
CA ARG A 711 -16.71 -18.51 15.69
C ARG A 711 -17.86 -19.40 15.24
N GLY A 712 -17.93 -20.64 15.72
CA GLY A 712 -18.87 -21.66 15.23
C GLY A 712 -18.45 -22.27 13.90
N ASP A 713 -17.22 -22.04 13.45
CA ASP A 713 -16.71 -22.58 12.19
C ASP A 713 -16.21 -24.03 12.34
N LEU A 714 -15.83 -24.43 13.56
CA LEU A 714 -15.56 -25.83 13.90
C LEU A 714 -16.75 -26.43 14.63
N SER A 715 -17.20 -27.59 14.15
CA SER A 715 -18.25 -28.35 14.85
C SER A 715 -17.74 -29.00 16.13
N VAL A 716 -18.67 -29.36 17.02
CA VAL A 716 -18.42 -30.10 18.27
C VAL A 716 -17.66 -31.43 18.05
N GLN A 717 -17.66 -31.97 16.83
CA GLN A 717 -16.88 -33.16 16.46
C GLN A 717 -15.49 -32.83 15.92
N GLN A 718 -15.34 -31.70 15.22
CA GLN A 718 -14.07 -31.30 14.60
C GLN A 718 -13.08 -30.75 15.62
N SER A 719 -13.52 -29.93 16.59
CA SER A 719 -12.63 -29.36 17.61
C SER A 719 -11.87 -30.46 18.39
N PRO A 720 -12.52 -31.51 18.93
CA PRO A 720 -11.81 -32.60 19.60
C PRO A 720 -10.89 -33.41 18.68
N CYS A 721 -11.25 -33.58 17.39
CA CYS A 721 -10.40 -34.26 16.42
C CYS A 721 -9.10 -33.49 16.16
N GLN A 722 -9.20 -32.16 15.97
CA GLN A 722 -8.04 -31.29 15.78
C GLN A 722 -7.15 -31.23 17.02
N LEU A 723 -7.74 -31.15 18.23
CA LEU A 723 -6.98 -31.22 19.49
C LEU A 723 -6.26 -32.56 19.65
N SER A 724 -6.91 -33.66 19.28
CA SER A 724 -6.33 -35.00 19.33
C SER A 724 -5.19 -35.15 18.33
N LEU A 725 -5.34 -34.61 17.11
CA LEU A 725 -4.27 -34.59 16.11
C LEU A 725 -3.07 -33.76 16.59
N LEU A 726 -3.30 -32.59 17.18
CA LEU A 726 -2.25 -31.77 17.79
C LEU A 726 -1.47 -32.56 18.86
N ALA A 727 -2.18 -33.26 19.75
CA ALA A 727 -1.56 -34.11 20.76
C ALA A 727 -0.73 -35.25 20.16
N GLU A 728 -1.20 -35.89 19.10
CA GLU A 728 -0.45 -36.93 18.38
C GLU A 728 0.86 -36.40 17.78
N ILE A 729 0.82 -35.22 17.17
CA ILE A 729 1.99 -34.58 16.58
C ILE A 729 3.00 -34.18 17.66
N CYS A 730 2.52 -33.60 18.78
CA CYS A 730 3.38 -33.28 19.91
C CYS A 730 3.99 -34.55 20.55
N LEU A 731 3.25 -35.66 20.62
CA LEU A 731 3.76 -36.95 21.12
C LEU A 731 4.83 -37.54 20.19
N GLN A 732 4.61 -37.48 18.88
CA GLN A 732 5.59 -37.92 17.89
C GLN A 732 6.88 -37.11 18.04
N GLN A 733 6.78 -35.77 18.05
CA GLN A 733 7.94 -34.90 18.21
C GLN A 733 8.66 -35.11 19.55
N ALA A 734 7.93 -35.31 20.65
CA ALA A 734 8.52 -35.62 21.94
C ALA A 734 9.27 -36.97 21.94
N THR A 735 8.77 -37.94 21.17
CA THR A 735 9.43 -39.24 20.95
C THR A 735 10.72 -39.06 20.16
N ASP A 736 10.69 -38.26 19.10
CA ASP A 736 11.86 -38.00 18.25
C ASP A 736 12.96 -37.26 19.03
N MET A 737 12.60 -36.22 19.80
CA MET A 737 13.53 -35.51 20.68
C MET A 737 14.14 -36.43 21.75
N ALA A 738 13.32 -37.29 22.36
CA ALA A 738 13.79 -38.24 23.36
C ALA A 738 14.72 -39.30 22.74
N ARG A 739 14.37 -39.82 21.56
CA ARG A 739 15.17 -40.82 20.85
C ARG A 739 16.51 -40.26 20.39
N GLU A 740 16.54 -39.03 19.85
CA GLU A 740 17.76 -38.32 19.46
C GLU A 740 18.74 -38.23 20.64
N GLU A 741 18.26 -37.81 21.81
CA GLU A 741 19.08 -37.72 23.02
C GLU A 741 19.62 -39.09 23.46
N LEU A 742 18.76 -40.12 23.47
CA LEU A 742 19.13 -41.46 23.92
C LEU A 742 20.07 -42.20 22.96
N LEU A 743 19.94 -41.98 21.65
CA LEU A 743 20.73 -42.64 20.61
C LEU A 743 22.23 -42.33 20.76
N SER A 744 22.56 -41.07 21.09
CA SER A 744 23.94 -40.64 21.36
C SER A 744 24.58 -41.42 22.52
N ARG A 745 23.78 -41.80 23.53
CA ARG A 745 24.27 -42.32 24.83
C ARG A 745 24.16 -43.83 24.98
N TYR A 746 23.18 -44.45 24.33
CA TYR A 746 22.86 -45.87 24.53
C TYR A 746 22.79 -46.67 23.23
N GLY A 747 22.89 -46.03 22.05
CA GLY A 747 22.79 -46.69 20.75
C GLY A 747 21.36 -47.14 20.41
N LEU A 748 21.23 -48.10 19.48
CA LEU A 748 19.94 -48.61 19.01
C LEU A 748 19.51 -49.85 19.80
N PRO A 749 18.26 -49.94 20.28
CA PRO A 749 17.72 -51.16 20.88
C PRO A 749 17.46 -52.20 19.78
N THR A 750 17.89 -53.45 20.00
CA THR A 750 17.72 -54.54 19.03
C THR A 750 16.95 -55.70 19.65
N CYS A 751 16.23 -56.46 18.83
CA CYS A 751 15.65 -57.75 19.19
C CYS A 751 15.74 -58.72 18.00
N GLN A 752 15.38 -59.98 18.22
CA GLN A 752 15.40 -61.02 17.20
C GLN A 752 13.99 -61.30 16.69
N ASP A 753 13.83 -61.45 15.38
CA ASP A 753 12.61 -61.95 14.75
C ASP A 753 12.43 -63.47 14.98
N ALA A 754 11.29 -64.02 14.52
CA ALA A 754 11.00 -65.45 14.64
C ALA A 754 11.98 -66.36 13.88
N ASN A 755 12.77 -65.81 12.95
CA ASN A 755 13.78 -66.50 12.16
C ASN A 755 15.20 -66.33 12.76
N GLY A 756 15.35 -65.58 13.85
CA GLY A 756 16.62 -65.29 14.50
C GLY A 756 17.41 -64.13 13.87
N ASN A 757 16.83 -63.37 12.94
CA ASN A 757 17.45 -62.17 12.39
C ASN A 757 17.33 -61.03 13.40
N GLU A 758 18.39 -60.23 13.53
CA GLU A 758 18.43 -59.08 14.43
C GLU A 758 17.96 -57.81 13.72
N HIS A 759 17.04 -57.07 14.35
CA HIS A 759 16.51 -55.80 13.86
C HIS A 759 16.31 -54.80 14.99
N GLU A 760 16.03 -53.53 14.65
CA GLU A 760 15.72 -52.51 15.65
C GLU A 760 14.39 -52.84 16.35
N ALA A 761 14.42 -52.93 17.68
CA ALA A 761 13.23 -53.22 18.46
C ALA A 761 12.21 -52.09 18.35
N ALA A 762 10.99 -52.39 17.93
CA ALA A 762 9.94 -51.40 17.78
C ALA A 762 9.42 -50.88 19.14
N PHE A 763 8.99 -49.62 19.14
CA PHE A 763 8.37 -48.93 20.26
C PHE A 763 7.09 -48.24 19.80
N ALA A 764 6.07 -48.27 20.64
CA ALA A 764 4.80 -47.62 20.36
C ALA A 764 4.20 -46.96 21.60
N ILE A 765 3.49 -45.86 21.37
CA ILE A 765 2.63 -45.19 22.33
C ILE A 765 1.19 -45.53 21.97
N VAL A 766 0.46 -46.10 22.93
CA VAL A 766 -0.97 -46.40 22.80
C VAL A 766 -1.74 -45.38 23.62
N ALA A 767 -2.56 -44.59 22.94
CA ALA A 767 -3.50 -43.68 23.57
C ALA A 767 -4.72 -44.44 24.07
N LEU A 768 -5.20 -44.05 25.25
CA LEU A 768 -6.43 -44.52 25.87
C LEU A 768 -7.36 -43.32 26.14
N GLY A 769 -8.48 -43.58 26.81
CA GLY A 769 -9.35 -42.51 27.31
C GLY A 769 -9.82 -41.58 26.20
N LYS A 770 -9.69 -40.27 26.43
CA LYS A 770 -10.13 -39.24 25.48
C LYS A 770 -9.27 -39.18 24.23
N LEU A 771 -7.94 -39.27 24.36
CA LEU A 771 -7.02 -39.22 23.21
C LEU A 771 -7.26 -40.43 22.28
N GLY A 772 -7.45 -41.61 22.87
CA GLY A 772 -7.76 -42.83 22.12
C GLY A 772 -9.05 -42.71 21.31
N GLY A 773 -10.09 -42.14 21.91
CA GLY A 773 -11.38 -41.85 21.27
C GLY A 773 -11.42 -40.61 20.37
N ARG A 774 -10.34 -39.83 20.26
CA ARG A 774 -10.30 -38.52 19.58
C ARG A 774 -11.27 -37.48 20.16
N GLU A 775 -11.42 -37.48 21.48
CA GLU A 775 -12.36 -36.66 22.25
C GLU A 775 -11.63 -35.68 23.19
N LEU A 776 -10.42 -35.22 22.83
CA LEU A 776 -9.70 -34.26 23.66
C LEU A 776 -10.44 -32.92 23.80
N ASN A 777 -10.34 -32.34 24.99
CA ASN A 777 -10.76 -30.98 25.32
C ASN A 777 -9.52 -30.13 25.65
N TYR A 778 -9.65 -28.79 25.67
CA TYR A 778 -8.54 -27.82 25.90
C TYR A 778 -7.69 -28.03 27.17
N HIS A 779 -8.18 -28.77 28.16
CA HIS A 779 -7.47 -29.03 29.43
C HIS A 779 -7.38 -30.52 29.75
N SER A 780 -7.25 -31.36 28.72
CA SER A 780 -7.19 -32.82 28.90
C SER A 780 -5.77 -33.30 29.14
N ASP A 781 -5.62 -34.22 30.07
CA ASP A 781 -4.42 -35.03 30.22
C ASP A 781 -4.33 -36.07 29.09
N LEU A 782 -3.11 -36.54 28.79
CA LEU A 782 -2.89 -37.61 27.82
C LEU A 782 -2.82 -38.96 28.53
N ASP A 783 -3.91 -39.72 28.45
CA ASP A 783 -3.97 -41.11 28.90
C ASP A 783 -3.19 -42.00 27.90
N ILE A 784 -1.95 -42.39 28.23
CA ILE A 784 -1.10 -43.18 27.32
C ILE A 784 -0.39 -44.33 28.04
N ILE A 785 -0.10 -45.40 27.30
CA ILE A 785 0.78 -46.49 27.73
C ILE A 785 1.86 -46.74 26.67
N PHE A 786 2.95 -47.35 27.11
CA PHE A 786 4.12 -47.60 26.28
C PHE A 786 4.34 -49.10 26.09
N ILE A 787 4.42 -49.52 24.83
CA ILE A 787 4.64 -50.91 24.45
C ILE A 787 5.88 -51.00 23.58
N TYR A 788 6.73 -51.98 23.83
CA TYR A 788 7.88 -52.30 22.98
C TYR A 788 7.83 -53.74 22.51
N GLU A 789 8.56 -54.05 21.44
CA GLU A 789 8.43 -55.32 20.71
C GLU A 789 8.79 -56.55 21.56
N ASP A 790 10.07 -56.73 21.87
CA ASP A 790 10.53 -57.85 22.69
C ASP A 790 11.83 -57.54 23.45
N LYS A 791 12.23 -58.47 24.31
CA LYS A 791 13.49 -58.46 25.05
C LYS A 791 14.67 -58.44 24.08
N GLY A 792 15.72 -57.76 24.49
CA GLY A 792 16.94 -57.58 23.72
C GLY A 792 17.85 -56.56 24.41
N GLN A 793 18.87 -56.10 23.69
CA GLN A 793 19.87 -55.17 24.21
C GLN A 793 20.21 -54.09 23.20
N THR A 794 20.75 -52.99 23.68
CA THR A 794 21.22 -51.91 22.81
C THR A 794 22.58 -52.20 22.19
N GLN A 795 22.75 -51.81 20.93
CA GLN A 795 23.99 -51.91 20.18
C GLN A 795 24.52 -50.53 19.79
N ALA A 796 25.84 -50.39 19.72
CA ALA A 796 26.48 -49.16 19.28
C ALA A 796 26.27 -48.96 17.77
N VAL A 797 25.97 -47.73 17.36
CA VAL A 797 25.79 -47.36 15.95
C VAL A 797 26.58 -46.11 15.59
N ALA A 798 26.70 -45.82 14.30
CA ALA A 798 27.28 -44.55 13.84
C ALA A 798 26.46 -43.37 14.42
N GLY A 799 27.10 -42.54 15.24
CA GLY A 799 26.44 -41.45 15.99
C GLY A 799 26.35 -41.69 17.51
N SER A 800 26.64 -42.89 18.00
CA SER A 800 26.86 -43.13 19.43
C SER A 800 28.21 -42.56 19.86
N ASP A 801 28.26 -41.85 20.99
CA ASP A 801 29.51 -41.39 21.60
C ASP A 801 30.24 -42.60 22.20
N PRO A 802 31.43 -42.99 21.66
CA PRO A 802 32.16 -44.16 22.14
C PRO A 802 32.57 -44.07 23.62
N THR A 803 32.67 -42.85 24.17
CA THR A 803 33.08 -42.61 25.56
C THR A 803 31.91 -42.68 26.55
N LEU A 804 30.68 -42.49 26.07
CA LEU A 804 29.46 -42.48 26.90
C LEU A 804 28.59 -43.74 26.72
N PHE A 805 28.82 -44.51 25.66
CA PHE A 805 28.02 -45.68 25.30
C PHE A 805 27.97 -46.73 26.42
N LYS A 806 26.74 -47.17 26.76
CA LYS A 806 26.51 -48.27 27.70
C LYS A 806 25.43 -49.20 27.17
N ILE A 807 25.72 -50.50 27.14
CA ILE A 807 24.72 -51.53 26.83
C ILE A 807 23.61 -51.49 27.88
N ARG A 808 22.37 -51.51 27.40
CA ARG A 808 21.16 -51.56 28.22
C ARG A 808 20.22 -52.63 27.70
N SER A 809 19.44 -53.22 28.60
CA SER A 809 18.32 -54.05 28.18
C SER A 809 17.24 -53.19 27.52
N ASN A 810 16.46 -53.76 26.61
CA ASN A 810 15.33 -53.05 25.98
C ASN A 810 14.35 -52.49 27.04
N GLN A 811 14.10 -53.23 28.13
CA GLN A 811 13.27 -52.75 29.24
C GLN A 811 13.82 -51.45 29.86
N GLU A 812 15.12 -51.37 30.12
CA GLU A 812 15.76 -50.17 30.68
C GLU A 812 15.82 -49.01 29.69
N TYR A 813 16.14 -49.30 28.42
CA TYR A 813 16.19 -48.30 27.37
C TYR A 813 14.82 -47.66 27.14
N PHE A 814 13.78 -48.46 26.91
CA PHE A 814 12.43 -47.95 26.66
C PHE A 814 11.81 -47.31 27.92
N SER A 815 12.16 -47.77 29.13
CA SER A 815 11.76 -47.06 30.36
C SER A 815 12.33 -45.65 30.42
N ARG A 816 13.60 -45.46 30.02
CA ARG A 816 14.23 -44.13 29.93
C ARG A 816 13.64 -43.29 28.81
N LEU A 817 13.35 -43.91 27.66
CA LEU A 817 12.69 -43.23 26.54
C LEU A 817 11.33 -42.69 26.97
N ALA A 818 10.48 -43.52 27.60
CA ALA A 818 9.19 -43.12 28.13
C ALA A 818 9.30 -42.02 29.20
N GLN A 819 10.26 -42.11 30.13
CA GLN A 819 10.52 -41.05 31.11
C GLN A 819 10.91 -39.73 30.44
N ARG A 820 11.71 -39.79 29.38
CA ARG A 820 12.14 -38.58 28.65
C ARG A 820 10.98 -37.97 27.85
N ILE A 821 10.15 -38.77 27.20
CA ILE A 821 8.92 -38.31 26.52
C ILE A 821 8.01 -37.57 27.51
N ILE A 822 7.75 -38.18 28.68
CA ILE A 822 6.95 -37.55 29.75
C ILE A 822 7.57 -36.21 30.17
N SER A 823 8.90 -36.17 30.32
CA SER A 823 9.64 -34.96 30.70
C SER A 823 9.51 -33.85 29.63
N VAL A 824 9.68 -34.17 28.35
CA VAL A 824 9.55 -33.21 27.24
C VAL A 824 8.18 -32.52 27.28
N LEU A 825 7.11 -33.29 27.52
CA LEU A 825 5.73 -32.79 27.52
C LEU A 825 5.36 -32.04 28.81
N SER A 826 5.82 -32.53 29.98
CA SER A 826 5.32 -32.10 31.29
C SER A 826 6.22 -31.11 32.02
N LEU A 827 7.49 -30.95 31.62
CA LEU A 827 8.43 -30.02 32.27
C LEU A 827 7.95 -28.57 32.12
N PHE A 828 8.02 -27.79 33.18
CA PHE A 828 7.61 -26.39 33.15
C PHE A 828 8.76 -25.50 32.69
N THR A 829 8.57 -24.76 31.60
CA THR A 829 9.54 -23.78 31.08
C THR A 829 8.98 -22.36 31.15
N SER A 830 9.70 -21.38 30.61
CA SER A 830 9.20 -20.02 30.42
C SER A 830 7.87 -19.99 29.62
N GLU A 831 7.69 -20.99 28.75
CA GLU A 831 6.52 -21.19 27.92
C GLU A 831 5.50 -22.17 28.52
N GLY A 832 5.64 -22.59 29.78
CA GLY A 832 4.70 -23.50 30.45
C GLY A 832 4.94 -24.97 30.10
N THR A 833 3.86 -25.75 29.89
CA THR A 833 3.91 -27.18 29.57
C THR A 833 3.17 -27.46 28.26
N VAL A 834 3.46 -28.60 27.61
CA VAL A 834 2.69 -29.07 26.46
C VAL A 834 1.44 -29.80 26.96
N TYR A 835 1.64 -30.93 27.65
CA TYR A 835 0.56 -31.74 28.23
C TYR A 835 0.99 -32.35 29.57
N GLN A 836 0.01 -32.59 30.43
CA GLN A 836 0.16 -33.54 31.53
C GLN A 836 -0.08 -34.96 31.00
N VAL A 837 0.73 -35.91 31.45
CA VAL A 837 0.68 -37.30 30.96
C VAL A 837 0.23 -38.23 32.07
N ASP A 838 -0.82 -39.02 31.80
CA ASP A 838 -1.33 -40.06 32.69
C ASP A 838 -1.02 -41.45 32.14
N THR A 839 -0.28 -42.24 32.92
CA THR A 839 0.14 -43.61 32.57
C THR A 839 -0.49 -44.67 33.48
N ARG A 840 -1.53 -44.31 34.25
CA ARG A 840 -2.15 -45.20 35.26
C ARG A 840 -2.92 -46.39 34.68
N LEU A 841 -3.29 -46.33 33.41
CA LEU A 841 -4.01 -47.40 32.71
C LEU A 841 -3.10 -48.52 32.16
N ARG A 842 -1.80 -48.48 32.43
CA ARG A 842 -0.87 -49.56 32.08
C ARG A 842 -1.10 -50.82 32.94
N PRO A 843 -0.66 -52.01 32.49
CA PRO A 843 -0.75 -53.24 33.28
C PRO A 843 -0.27 -53.07 34.72
N SER A 844 -1.08 -53.49 35.70
CA SER A 844 -0.83 -53.31 37.14
C SER A 844 -0.76 -51.86 37.65
N GLY A 845 -1.22 -50.90 36.85
CA GLY A 845 -1.33 -49.49 37.18
C GLY A 845 -0.02 -48.88 37.67
N GLN A 846 -0.07 -48.09 38.75
CA GLN A 846 1.11 -47.43 39.32
C GLN A 846 2.20 -48.41 39.82
N GLN A 847 1.81 -49.65 40.14
CA GLN A 847 2.72 -50.69 40.63
C GLN A 847 3.39 -51.48 39.49
N GLY A 848 2.91 -51.31 38.26
CA GLY A 848 3.47 -51.96 37.08
C GLY A 848 4.62 -51.19 36.43
N PRO A 849 5.43 -51.87 35.59
CA PRO A 849 6.52 -51.22 34.85
C PRO A 849 5.96 -50.13 33.93
N LEU A 850 6.71 -49.04 33.75
CA LEU A 850 6.29 -47.91 32.91
C LEU A 850 6.07 -48.31 31.44
N VAL A 851 6.91 -49.24 30.97
CA VAL A 851 6.84 -49.83 29.62
C VAL A 851 6.67 -51.34 29.73
N SER A 852 5.89 -51.93 28.83
CA SER A 852 5.65 -53.38 28.77
C SER A 852 6.08 -53.94 27.42
N SER A 853 6.69 -55.12 27.38
CA SER A 853 6.89 -55.82 26.10
C SER A 853 5.55 -56.32 25.55
N LEU A 854 5.43 -56.47 24.23
CA LEU A 854 4.22 -56.98 23.60
C LEU A 854 3.84 -58.39 24.14
N PRO A 855 4.77 -59.33 24.36
CA PRO A 855 4.46 -60.61 25.03
C PRO A 855 3.98 -60.45 26.47
N ALA A 856 4.55 -59.53 27.24
CA ALA A 856 4.14 -59.30 28.63
C ALA A 856 2.74 -58.68 28.71
N PHE A 857 2.45 -57.74 27.80
CA PHE A 857 1.14 -57.13 27.65
C PHE A 857 0.06 -58.17 27.31
N ARG A 858 0.33 -59.04 26.32
CA ARG A 858 -0.53 -60.20 25.98
C ARG A 858 -0.78 -61.09 27.19
N GLY A 859 0.29 -61.49 27.88
CA GLY A 859 0.21 -62.40 29.02
C GLY A 859 -0.59 -61.83 30.19
N TYR A 860 -0.47 -60.53 30.47
CA TYR A 860 -1.23 -59.84 31.51
C TYR A 860 -2.73 -59.83 31.20
N HIS A 861 -3.11 -59.40 29.99
CA HIS A 861 -4.51 -59.27 29.62
C HIS A 861 -5.23 -60.62 29.44
N GLN A 862 -4.51 -61.69 29.14
CA GLN A 862 -5.09 -63.04 29.07
C GLN A 862 -5.33 -63.68 30.45
N LYS A 863 -4.58 -63.30 31.49
CA LYS A 863 -4.58 -64.02 32.78
C LYS A 863 -5.10 -63.22 33.96
N SER A 864 -4.89 -61.91 33.96
CA SER A 864 -4.98 -61.09 35.16
C SER A 864 -5.84 -59.82 35.03
N ALA A 865 -6.18 -59.42 33.80
CA ALA A 865 -6.91 -58.18 33.58
C ALA A 865 -8.34 -58.24 34.08
N GLN A 866 -8.77 -57.16 34.71
CA GLN A 866 -10.14 -56.94 35.18
C GLN A 866 -11.04 -56.48 34.03
N LEU A 867 -12.36 -56.63 34.21
CA LEU A 867 -13.34 -56.27 33.17
C LEU A 867 -13.26 -54.78 32.79
N TRP A 868 -12.98 -53.88 33.73
CA TRP A 868 -12.84 -52.45 33.47
C TRP A 868 -11.60 -52.11 32.62
N GLU A 869 -10.52 -52.89 32.72
CA GLU A 869 -9.32 -52.72 31.89
C GLU A 869 -9.62 -53.12 30.45
N ARG A 870 -10.38 -54.21 30.26
CA ARG A 870 -10.92 -54.59 28.96
C ARG A 870 -11.82 -53.51 28.38
N GLN A 871 -12.64 -52.85 29.21
CA GLN A 871 -13.47 -51.72 28.78
C GLN A 871 -12.62 -50.49 28.39
N ALA A 872 -11.56 -50.18 29.13
CA ALA A 872 -10.66 -49.07 28.81
C ALA A 872 -9.96 -49.27 27.44
N LEU A 873 -9.61 -50.52 27.11
CA LEU A 873 -9.00 -50.89 25.82
C LEU A 873 -9.95 -50.72 24.62
N ILE A 874 -11.25 -50.51 24.79
CA ILE A 874 -12.17 -50.26 23.67
C ILE A 874 -11.76 -48.98 22.91
N LYS A 875 -11.31 -47.96 23.65
CA LYS A 875 -10.84 -46.69 23.07
C LYS A 875 -9.35 -46.70 22.74
N ALA A 876 -8.62 -47.80 22.98
CA ALA A 876 -7.18 -47.82 22.77
C ALA A 876 -6.83 -47.68 21.28
N ARG A 877 -5.81 -46.88 20.97
CA ARG A 877 -5.32 -46.67 19.61
C ARG A 877 -3.83 -46.35 19.62
N VAL A 878 -3.08 -46.91 18.67
CA VAL A 878 -1.67 -46.57 18.51
C VAL A 878 -1.56 -45.17 17.89
N VAL A 879 -0.82 -44.27 18.55
CA VAL A 879 -0.66 -42.87 18.12
C VAL A 879 0.76 -42.55 17.65
N VAL A 880 1.74 -43.32 18.12
CA VAL A 880 3.15 -43.22 17.73
C VAL A 880 3.70 -44.64 17.62
N GLY A 881 4.44 -44.93 16.55
CA GLY A 881 5.14 -46.20 16.34
C GLY A 881 5.17 -46.66 14.89
N PRO A 882 6.03 -47.62 14.53
CA PRO A 882 6.08 -48.20 13.19
C PRO A 882 4.75 -48.86 12.79
N ALA A 883 4.32 -48.68 11.53
CA ALA A 883 3.00 -49.15 11.07
C ALA A 883 2.79 -50.67 11.27
N THR A 884 3.80 -51.49 11.02
CA THR A 884 3.75 -52.96 11.20
C THR A 884 3.57 -53.36 12.67
N PHE A 885 4.26 -52.66 13.57
CA PHE A 885 4.17 -52.91 15.01
C PHE A 885 2.85 -52.38 15.59
N ALA A 886 2.39 -51.23 15.11
CA ALA A 886 1.08 -50.68 15.44
C ALA A 886 -0.05 -51.66 15.10
N GLN A 887 -0.03 -52.23 13.89
CA GLN A 887 -0.98 -53.26 13.47
C GLN A 887 -0.96 -54.48 14.40
N SER A 888 0.23 -54.93 14.81
CA SER A 888 0.37 -56.07 15.73
C SER A 888 -0.24 -55.80 17.11
N ILE A 889 -0.10 -54.57 17.63
CA ILE A 889 -0.74 -54.14 18.88
C ILE A 889 -2.27 -54.07 18.73
N GLU A 890 -2.76 -53.51 17.63
CA GLU A 890 -4.20 -53.39 17.35
C GLU A 890 -4.88 -54.75 17.17
N GLU A 891 -4.21 -55.71 16.53
CA GLU A 891 -4.69 -57.09 16.41
C GLU A 891 -4.79 -57.77 17.79
N LEU A 892 -3.76 -57.61 18.63
CA LEU A 892 -3.79 -58.10 20.01
C LEU A 892 -4.88 -57.42 20.85
N GLN A 893 -5.07 -56.10 20.72
CA GLN A 893 -6.15 -55.37 21.36
C GLN A 893 -7.51 -55.93 20.92
N ARG A 894 -7.71 -56.16 19.62
CA ARG A 894 -8.95 -56.74 19.09
C ARG A 894 -9.20 -58.14 19.65
N GLU A 895 -8.17 -58.96 19.78
CA GLU A 895 -8.22 -60.28 20.41
C GLU A 895 -8.62 -60.17 21.90
N ILE A 896 -7.99 -59.28 22.67
CA ILE A 896 -8.29 -59.07 24.10
C ILE A 896 -9.72 -58.56 24.30
N VAL A 897 -10.14 -57.58 23.50
CA VAL A 897 -11.42 -56.89 23.69
C VAL A 897 -12.59 -57.69 23.12
N PHE A 898 -12.43 -58.35 21.97
CA PHE A 898 -13.52 -58.98 21.23
C PHE A 898 -13.35 -60.49 20.99
N GLY A 899 -12.18 -61.06 21.26
CA GLY A 899 -11.87 -62.47 20.96
C GLY A 899 -12.47 -63.49 21.93
N GLN A 900 -12.96 -63.06 23.10
CA GLN A 900 -13.60 -63.94 24.09
C GLN A 900 -15.01 -63.44 24.46
N PRO A 901 -15.98 -64.33 24.74
CA PRO A 901 -17.29 -63.92 25.22
C PRO A 901 -17.19 -63.18 26.57
N LEU A 902 -18.18 -62.34 26.87
CA LEU A 902 -18.26 -61.69 28.18
C LEU A 902 -18.67 -62.72 29.25
N PRO A 903 -18.00 -62.75 30.42
CA PRO A 903 -18.45 -63.53 31.58
C PRO A 903 -19.93 -63.26 31.94
N GLU A 904 -20.66 -64.26 32.43
CA GLU A 904 -22.11 -64.14 32.73
C GLU A 904 -22.45 -62.99 33.71
N ASN A 905 -21.53 -62.67 34.63
CA ASN A 905 -21.68 -61.60 35.62
C ASN A 905 -21.27 -60.20 35.11
N SER A 906 -20.79 -60.06 33.87
CA SER A 906 -20.22 -58.80 33.34
C SER A 906 -21.18 -57.63 33.41
N ARG A 907 -22.48 -57.86 33.18
CA ARG A 907 -23.51 -56.81 33.25
C ARG A 907 -23.61 -56.21 34.65
N GLN A 908 -23.58 -57.05 35.68
CA GLN A 908 -23.64 -56.60 37.07
C GLN A 908 -22.37 -55.83 37.46
N GLU A 909 -21.21 -56.33 37.06
CA GLU A 909 -19.92 -55.71 37.35
C GLU A 909 -19.79 -54.31 36.70
N ILE A 910 -20.13 -54.17 35.41
CA ILE A 910 -20.15 -52.88 34.72
C ILE A 910 -21.14 -51.91 35.39
N TYR A 911 -22.32 -52.39 35.78
CA TYR A 911 -23.31 -51.58 36.48
C TYR A 911 -22.80 -51.11 37.86
N HIS A 912 -22.15 -51.99 38.62
CA HIS A 912 -21.54 -51.66 39.91
C HIS A 912 -20.41 -50.63 39.76
N LEU A 913 -19.55 -50.78 38.74
CA LEU A 913 -18.51 -49.80 38.43
C LEU A 913 -19.11 -48.43 38.09
N ARG A 914 -20.15 -48.38 37.26
CA ARG A 914 -20.83 -47.13 36.91
C ARG A 914 -21.45 -46.46 38.14
N GLN A 915 -22.13 -47.23 39.00
CA GLN A 915 -22.70 -46.71 40.25
C GLN A 915 -21.63 -46.15 41.19
N ARG A 916 -20.46 -46.78 41.27
CA ARG A 916 -19.33 -46.25 42.06
C ARG A 916 -18.84 -44.93 41.49
N MET A 917 -18.71 -44.80 40.17
CA MET A 917 -18.35 -43.54 39.53
C MET A 917 -19.36 -42.42 39.82
N GLU A 918 -20.67 -42.72 39.77
CA GLU A 918 -21.71 -41.74 40.11
C GLU A 918 -21.59 -41.27 41.57
N ARG A 919 -21.39 -42.20 42.52
CA ARG A 919 -21.32 -41.87 43.96
C ARG A 919 -20.00 -41.20 44.36
N GLU A 920 -18.88 -41.73 43.88
CA GLU A 920 -17.54 -41.35 44.34
C GLU A 920 -17.00 -40.13 43.58
N LEU A 921 -17.28 -40.01 42.27
CA LEU A 921 -16.76 -38.95 41.40
C LEU A 921 -17.79 -37.84 41.12
N ALA A 922 -19.03 -38.19 40.76
CA ALA A 922 -20.01 -37.18 40.35
C ALA A 922 -20.52 -36.36 41.54
N ARG A 923 -20.75 -37.03 42.68
CA ARG A 923 -21.19 -36.42 43.95
C ARG A 923 -22.36 -35.46 43.77
N GLU A 924 -23.33 -35.87 42.93
CA GLU A 924 -24.50 -35.04 42.62
C GLU A 924 -25.40 -34.85 43.84
N ASP A 925 -25.96 -33.65 43.96
CA ASP A 925 -26.98 -33.30 44.96
C ASP A 925 -28.10 -32.48 44.31
N ARG A 926 -29.00 -31.90 45.11
CA ARG A 926 -30.15 -31.14 44.58
C ARG A 926 -29.76 -29.84 43.86
N SER A 927 -28.54 -29.35 44.07
CA SER A 927 -28.01 -28.09 43.51
C SER A 927 -26.88 -28.27 42.51
N HIS A 928 -26.31 -29.48 42.41
CA HIS A 928 -25.16 -29.77 41.56
C HIS A 928 -25.39 -31.01 40.70
N TYR A 929 -25.24 -30.83 39.39
CA TYR A 929 -25.35 -31.88 38.39
C TYR A 929 -24.04 -32.00 37.61
N ASN A 930 -23.55 -33.21 37.39
CA ASN A 930 -22.26 -33.47 36.74
C ASN A 930 -22.48 -34.05 35.34
N ILE A 931 -22.26 -33.21 34.33
CA ILE A 931 -22.51 -33.54 32.91
C ILE A 931 -21.69 -34.74 32.41
N LYS A 932 -20.55 -35.04 33.07
CA LYS A 932 -19.68 -36.16 32.69
C LYS A 932 -20.02 -37.40 33.50
N THR A 933 -19.72 -37.40 34.79
CA THR A 933 -19.79 -38.63 35.61
C THR A 933 -21.16 -38.84 36.25
N GLY A 934 -22.08 -37.88 36.17
CA GLY A 934 -23.41 -37.92 36.76
C GLY A 934 -24.38 -38.87 36.07
N ARG A 935 -25.56 -39.05 36.67
CA ARG A 935 -26.57 -39.99 36.13
C ARG A 935 -27.17 -39.43 34.85
N GLY A 936 -26.90 -40.08 33.71
CA GLY A 936 -27.34 -39.59 32.38
C GLY A 936 -26.33 -38.66 31.70
N GLY A 937 -25.14 -38.49 32.30
CA GLY A 937 -24.00 -37.82 31.68
C GLY A 937 -23.28 -38.69 30.64
N LEU A 938 -22.25 -38.10 30.03
CA LEU A 938 -21.36 -38.71 29.00
C LEU A 938 -20.65 -39.97 29.51
#